data_AF-A0AAD8Y7G1-F1
#
_entry.id   AF-A0AAD8Y7G1-F1
#
_cell.length_a   1.000
_cell.length_b   1.000
_cell.length_c   1.000
_cell.angle_alpha   90.00
_cell.angle_beta   90.00
_cell.angle_gamma   90.00
#
_symmetry.space_group_name_H-M   'P 1'
#
loop_
_entity.id
_entity.type
_entity.pdbx_description
1 polymer ?
#
loop_
_entity_poly.entity_id
_entity_poly.type
_entity_poly.pdbx_seq_one_letter_code
_entity_poly.pdbx_strand_id
1 'polypeptide(L)'
;MKFGCIVLATTLAGGSAARRLRNTRRLREDTFIFDTVADGTAQATTANTSDKVGTSCSTDDRRVKFMDDDDQDYMDITTTKWHSGGYRMDCVDKGSHTGWQCWATCSPFPNPDFMEWNFLTFEAKVSGMFDSICKPTISLKKRWPSYSSNVLALEGEYVDGGSLSDTVWTRVVIPIASLSTAEWPNVNGVKDIYFRNCGTAYSVNPHYQIRGLLLTDDPPTISAGEVTTEPTPQPTGHPTTANPTKSPSSPPTVSPTEPYWPIWNEAGDSNTLEDPSYTCFEQKERLGITVEDNVFQDYFTIRPDPWVSGGIKFGCQRKDANWVCDRSCFPFDGSTPDWSEKLYLTFLAKVEGASPGCTPSMTVTGGGWPRLSSNKIFLEDSYVDAGSLVTSEFRRVAIPLDDMRTNEWNLNNLYALYFHTCGFNEEGSAYPLLTYHVSDLAVTNNAIDVISMPPTTSPTPYVTDDTLLATHRFIHTNWYPIFAPNREPAENSWLVAENDAWPIVDSSAPSHSVTVFIPFDENVIFSAAADSTIYDKIIVEGSLTIRPVDANVRIAAGTIIVEKGGTLNILTEENSEHTVTVEINGALDDQADPEEMMVGILALEGSLTISGNEVHTKMAPLSQTATAGSNVLVINEAAEFAVGGELTLPDTQEGLNVGHWNFPACCSYTDQTETCTIAAIDGNQITCEQTLMYDHAISSNAAYISRSVVIRTSEASTDRGHILHTGAGKFEVRNARVEHLGRTSTDLIDSTVMAPDGDLNFPPGQAKMIVSHQGSNQIARYAVHAHHSLVEAYFSGNAVLPVGRDGLVAHNSRVHILDNIVVGANGTGIFLEDGTETGPVLNNYIIGRGGGSRGGDDGRFSSQSGTDMAHGGFGIWCRGKLALVQGNHAEGHFGVSPFAFFVHPNFISDKVIPDVQGTPAELAGKKLKDIEPTHTNGLQLQSYGGFVNNSAVATFQVGIDLSYFSVGADDEVGSIIQDAFIKNLALNGRGISTTHSRLFTLNDVTIQGTVAANTITGIWCNNCNGCTLQTPNTTLVIENVASNRGGNC
;
A
#
# COMPACT_ATOMS: atom_id res chain seq x y z
N MET A 1 -38.62 48.92 8.58
CA MET A 1 -40.06 49.18 8.34
C MET A 1 -40.76 47.84 8.14
N LYS A 2 -41.86 47.60 8.89
CA LYS A 2 -42.84 46.47 8.88
C LYS A 2 -42.30 45.09 9.29
N PHE A 3 -42.46 44.62 10.55
CA PHE A 3 -43.67 44.03 11.24
C PHE A 3 -44.25 42.83 10.48
N GLY A 4 -44.58 41.66 11.04
CA GLY A 4 -44.78 41.04 12.37
C GLY A 4 -45.31 39.61 12.06
N CYS A 5 -45.61 38.65 12.93
CA CYS A 5 -45.76 38.53 14.36
C CYS A 5 -45.74 37.02 14.70
N ILE A 6 -45.32 36.74 15.93
CA ILE A 6 -45.47 35.52 16.73
C ILE A 6 -46.95 35.19 17.00
N VAL A 7 -47.33 33.92 17.21
CA VAL A 7 -48.18 33.44 18.33
C VAL A 7 -48.06 31.90 18.50
N LEU A 8 -47.73 31.49 19.73
CA LEU A 8 -47.83 30.14 20.32
C LEU A 8 -49.30 29.65 20.44
N ALA A 9 -49.54 28.33 20.42
CA ALA A 9 -50.23 27.60 21.52
C ALA A 9 -50.50 26.12 21.19
N THR A 10 -49.78 25.24 21.87
CA THR A 10 -50.24 24.10 22.70
C THR A 10 -51.55 23.33 22.41
N THR A 11 -51.36 22.00 22.44
CA THR A 11 -52.11 20.94 23.17
C THR A 11 -53.29 20.16 22.56
N LEU A 12 -53.10 18.82 22.66
CA LEU A 12 -54.02 17.75 23.07
C LEU A 12 -54.84 16.97 22.01
N ALA A 13 -54.40 15.71 21.86
CA ALA A 13 -55.14 14.46 22.11
C ALA A 13 -56.33 14.01 21.23
N GLY A 14 -56.30 12.71 20.92
CA GLY A 14 -57.40 11.90 20.37
C GLY A 14 -57.21 11.61 18.88
N GLY A 15 -57.13 10.38 18.38
CA GLY A 15 -57.72 9.13 18.83
C GLY A 15 -58.53 8.54 17.67
N SER A 16 -58.38 7.23 17.45
CA SER A 16 -59.24 6.32 16.66
C SER A 16 -59.17 6.32 15.12
N ALA A 17 -58.56 5.23 14.63
CA ALA A 17 -59.11 4.24 13.68
C ALA A 17 -60.09 4.68 12.58
N ALA A 18 -59.70 4.47 11.32
CA ALA A 18 -60.63 4.15 10.25
C ALA A 18 -60.01 3.19 9.22
N ARG A 19 -60.66 2.03 9.09
CA ARG A 19 -60.46 0.97 8.10
C ARG A 19 -61.41 1.26 6.93
N ARG A 20 -60.95 1.27 5.66
CA ARG A 20 -61.63 0.68 4.48
C ARG A 20 -60.99 1.06 3.12
N LEU A 21 -60.56 0.00 2.41
CA LEU A 21 -60.86 -0.37 1.01
C LEU A 21 -60.90 0.69 -0.10
N ARG A 22 -60.13 0.46 -1.17
CA ARG A 22 -60.63 0.41 -2.57
C ARG A 22 -59.67 -0.33 -3.51
N ASN A 23 -60.21 -1.37 -4.17
CA ASN A 23 -59.73 -1.95 -5.43
C ASN A 23 -59.94 -0.96 -6.59
N THR A 24 -59.09 -1.01 -7.63
CA THR A 24 -59.52 -1.06 -9.05
C THR A 24 -58.37 -1.38 -10.01
N ARG A 25 -58.64 -2.32 -10.94
CA ARG A 25 -57.92 -2.66 -12.19
C ARG A 25 -58.08 -1.56 -13.27
N ARG A 26 -57.14 -1.48 -14.23
CA ARG A 26 -57.30 -1.51 -15.72
C ARG A 26 -55.92 -1.27 -16.41
N LEU A 27 -55.45 -2.13 -17.33
CA LEU A 27 -55.56 -2.08 -18.83
C LEU A 27 -54.88 -0.83 -19.45
N ARG A 28 -54.10 -0.80 -20.55
CA ARG A 28 -53.52 -1.73 -21.56
C ARG A 28 -52.69 -0.85 -22.55
N GLU A 29 -51.93 -1.47 -23.48
CA GLU A 29 -51.46 -0.96 -24.81
C GLU A 29 -50.21 -0.02 -24.82
N ASP A 30 -49.21 -0.08 -25.72
CA ASP A 30 -49.02 -0.81 -27.00
C ASP A 30 -47.58 -0.71 -27.60
N THR A 31 -47.14 -1.76 -28.34
CA THR A 31 -46.36 -1.87 -29.63
C THR A 31 -45.00 -1.12 -29.84
N PHE A 32 -43.91 -1.64 -30.44
CA PHE A 32 -43.73 -2.25 -31.78
C PHE A 32 -42.41 -3.04 -31.97
N ILE A 33 -42.48 -4.04 -32.86
CA ILE A 33 -41.43 -4.88 -33.47
C ILE A 33 -41.27 -4.50 -34.95
N PHE A 34 -40.10 -4.72 -35.57
CA PHE A 34 -40.00 -5.07 -37.00
C PHE A 34 -39.17 -6.35 -37.18
N ASP A 35 -39.54 -7.08 -38.23
CA ASP A 35 -39.38 -8.51 -38.52
C ASP A 35 -38.66 -8.72 -39.88
N THR A 36 -38.49 -10.00 -40.28
CA THR A 36 -38.21 -10.63 -41.60
C THR A 36 -36.86 -11.36 -41.76
N VAL A 37 -36.78 -12.73 -41.79
CA VAL A 37 -37.16 -13.80 -42.79
C VAL A 37 -35.95 -14.15 -43.72
N ALA A 38 -35.57 -15.38 -44.12
CA ALA A 38 -35.95 -16.78 -43.89
C ALA A 38 -34.93 -17.78 -44.54
N ASP A 39 -35.08 -19.07 -44.16
CA ASP A 39 -35.00 -20.34 -44.94
C ASP A 39 -33.71 -21.00 -45.49
N GLY A 40 -33.50 -22.26 -45.03
CA GLY A 40 -33.33 -23.52 -45.82
C GLY A 40 -31.94 -23.83 -46.41
N THR A 41 -31.42 -25.06 -46.60
CA THR A 41 -31.84 -26.46 -46.39
C THR A 41 -30.62 -27.38 -46.72
N ALA A 42 -30.72 -28.67 -46.36
CA ALA A 42 -29.70 -29.74 -46.32
C ALA A 42 -29.10 -30.26 -47.64
N GLN A 43 -27.98 -31.04 -47.57
CA GLN A 43 -27.85 -32.41 -48.15
C GLN A 43 -26.50 -33.11 -47.86
N ALA A 44 -26.47 -34.43 -48.08
CA ALA A 44 -25.61 -35.44 -47.47
C ALA A 44 -24.68 -36.21 -48.47
N THR A 45 -23.89 -37.15 -47.91
CA THR A 45 -23.45 -38.48 -48.42
C THR A 45 -22.10 -38.73 -49.12
N THR A 46 -21.36 -39.67 -48.50
CA THR A 46 -20.68 -40.91 -48.98
C THR A 46 -19.21 -40.97 -49.48
N ALA A 47 -18.55 -42.00 -48.95
CA ALA A 47 -17.17 -42.50 -49.00
C ALA A 47 -16.62 -43.01 -50.35
N ASN A 48 -15.28 -43.15 -50.46
CA ASN A 48 -14.61 -44.39 -50.87
C ASN A 48 -13.08 -44.43 -50.62
N THR A 49 -12.60 -45.65 -50.44
CA THR A 49 -11.33 -46.20 -49.91
C THR A 49 -10.13 -46.25 -50.87
N SER A 50 -8.89 -46.22 -50.35
CA SER A 50 -7.78 -47.11 -50.80
C SER A 50 -6.60 -47.13 -49.81
N ASP A 51 -6.19 -48.34 -49.41
CA ASP A 51 -5.10 -48.67 -48.48
C ASP A 51 -3.70 -48.24 -48.93
N LYS A 52 -2.90 -47.69 -48.01
CA LYS A 52 -1.44 -47.93 -47.85
C LYS A 52 -0.96 -47.61 -46.42
N VAL A 53 -0.36 -48.63 -45.78
CA VAL A 53 0.59 -48.66 -44.64
C VAL A 53 0.44 -47.55 -43.60
N GLY A 54 -0.24 -47.86 -42.48
CA GLY A 54 -0.50 -46.92 -41.38
C GLY A 54 0.56 -46.94 -40.27
N THR A 55 0.99 -45.74 -39.87
CA THR A 55 1.41 -45.42 -38.49
C THR A 55 0.19 -45.50 -37.58
N SER A 56 0.21 -46.31 -36.51
CA SER A 56 -0.88 -46.34 -35.52
C SER A 56 -0.57 -45.40 -34.35
N CYS A 57 -1.34 -44.32 -34.22
CA CYS A 57 -1.46 -43.58 -32.96
C CYS A 57 -2.49 -44.31 -32.08
N SER A 58 -2.05 -44.93 -30.99
CA SER A 58 -2.95 -45.49 -29.97
C SER A 58 -3.18 -44.44 -28.88
N THR A 59 -4.45 -44.15 -28.56
CA THR A 59 -4.87 -43.20 -27.50
C THR A 59 -5.46 -43.89 -26.27
N ASP A 60 -5.29 -45.22 -26.14
CA ASP A 60 -6.00 -45.99 -25.10
C ASP A 60 -5.38 -45.91 -23.69
N ASP A 61 -4.26 -45.19 -23.53
CA ASP A 61 -3.78 -44.70 -22.24
C ASP A 61 -3.47 -43.22 -22.41
N ARG A 62 -3.73 -42.37 -21.41
CA ARG A 62 -3.48 -40.91 -21.45
C ARG A 62 -1.98 -40.57 -21.61
N ARG A 63 -1.41 -40.84 -22.78
CA ARG A 63 0.00 -40.71 -23.13
C ARG A 63 0.10 -40.48 -24.64
N VAL A 64 0.83 -39.44 -25.06
CA VAL A 64 1.14 -39.20 -26.48
C VAL A 64 2.63 -39.52 -26.72
N LYS A 65 2.92 -40.68 -27.32
CA LYS A 65 4.28 -41.13 -27.66
C LYS A 65 4.66 -40.64 -29.06
N PHE A 66 5.83 -40.00 -29.19
CA PHE A 66 6.27 -39.41 -30.47
C PHE A 66 7.23 -40.29 -31.29
N MET A 67 7.66 -41.46 -30.80
CA MET A 67 8.59 -42.38 -31.50
C MET A 67 8.18 -43.85 -31.32
N ASP A 68 8.36 -44.67 -32.37
CA ASP A 68 8.03 -46.12 -32.42
C ASP A 68 9.25 -47.01 -32.09
N ASP A 69 9.01 -48.26 -31.65
CA ASP A 69 9.99 -49.15 -31.00
C ASP A 69 10.89 -49.99 -31.94
N ASP A 70 11.15 -49.59 -33.20
CA ASP A 70 11.99 -50.38 -34.13
C ASP A 70 13.41 -49.80 -34.38
N ASP A 71 14.41 -50.59 -33.95
CA ASP A 71 15.86 -50.70 -34.27
C ASP A 71 16.78 -49.46 -34.41
N GLN A 72 16.30 -48.23 -34.25
CA GLN A 72 17.13 -47.11 -33.80
C GLN A 72 16.42 -46.34 -32.67
N ASP A 73 16.69 -46.76 -31.42
CA ASP A 73 16.00 -46.34 -30.19
C ASP A 73 16.18 -44.86 -29.77
N TYR A 74 16.75 -43.99 -30.60
CA TYR A 74 16.97 -42.57 -30.24
C TYR A 74 17.14 -41.63 -31.44
N MET A 75 16.82 -40.36 -31.21
CA MET A 75 17.09 -39.23 -32.12
C MET A 75 18.45 -38.61 -31.79
N ASP A 76 19.32 -38.49 -32.80
CA ASP A 76 20.58 -37.75 -32.69
C ASP A 76 20.40 -36.31 -33.17
N ILE A 77 20.59 -35.35 -32.27
CA ILE A 77 20.41 -33.91 -32.52
C ILE A 77 21.78 -33.23 -32.38
N THR A 78 22.41 -32.97 -33.52
CA THR A 78 23.63 -32.16 -33.59
C THR A 78 23.26 -30.68 -33.56
N THR A 79 23.72 -29.94 -32.55
CA THR A 79 23.65 -28.48 -32.58
C THR A 79 24.88 -27.92 -33.28
N THR A 80 24.73 -26.84 -34.05
CA THR A 80 25.87 -26.13 -34.64
C THR A 80 25.88 -24.69 -34.19
N LYS A 81 27.02 -24.01 -34.34
CA LYS A 81 27.24 -22.60 -33.98
C LYS A 81 26.11 -21.63 -34.40
N TRP A 82 25.44 -21.90 -35.52
CA TRP A 82 24.43 -21.01 -36.09
C TRP A 82 23.01 -21.60 -36.06
N HIS A 83 22.85 -22.87 -35.71
CA HIS A 83 21.57 -23.56 -35.77
C HIS A 83 21.36 -24.48 -34.55
N SER A 84 20.32 -24.18 -33.78
CA SER A 84 19.73 -25.12 -32.83
C SER A 84 19.15 -26.31 -33.59
N GLY A 85 19.48 -27.53 -33.16
CA GLY A 85 18.79 -28.72 -33.61
C GLY A 85 17.45 -28.85 -32.86
N GLY A 86 16.41 -29.33 -33.52
CA GLY A 86 15.09 -29.41 -32.92
C GLY A 86 14.17 -30.39 -33.61
N TYR A 87 13.15 -30.81 -32.89
CA TYR A 87 12.09 -31.69 -33.36
C TYR A 87 10.87 -30.87 -33.77
N ARG A 88 10.38 -31.07 -35.01
CA ARG A 88 9.12 -30.50 -35.47
C ARG A 88 8.04 -31.56 -35.39
N MET A 89 7.00 -31.30 -34.61
CA MET A 89 5.77 -32.09 -34.64
C MET A 89 5.12 -31.90 -36.02
N ASP A 90 4.87 -33.01 -36.73
CA ASP A 90 4.26 -33.16 -38.07
C ASP A 90 5.17 -33.47 -39.28
N CYS A 91 6.51 -33.60 -39.15
CA CYS A 91 7.35 -34.00 -40.30
C CYS A 91 8.46 -35.00 -39.91
N VAL A 92 8.65 -36.05 -40.71
CA VAL A 92 9.77 -37.01 -40.58
C VAL A 92 10.89 -36.61 -41.55
N ASP A 93 12.12 -36.54 -41.04
CA ASP A 93 13.30 -36.08 -41.78
C ASP A 93 13.74 -37.08 -42.87
N LYS A 94 14.28 -36.57 -43.98
CA LYS A 94 14.98 -37.37 -44.98
C LYS A 94 16.37 -36.79 -45.12
N GLY A 95 17.36 -37.54 -44.63
CA GLY A 95 18.74 -37.09 -44.50
C GLY A 95 19.33 -36.33 -45.69
N SER A 96 20.24 -35.42 -45.34
CA SER A 96 21.09 -34.52 -46.14
C SER A 96 20.55 -33.10 -46.44
N HIS A 97 20.81 -32.23 -45.46
CA HIS A 97 21.29 -30.84 -45.55
C HIS A 97 20.58 -29.73 -46.33
N THR A 98 19.44 -29.89 -47.00
CA THR A 98 18.68 -28.71 -47.46
C THR A 98 17.16 -28.93 -47.53
N GLY A 99 16.47 -28.56 -46.45
CA GLY A 99 15.03 -28.24 -46.44
C GLY A 99 14.08 -29.36 -46.02
N TRP A 100 13.23 -29.06 -45.03
CA TRP A 100 12.10 -29.90 -44.61
C TRP A 100 11.04 -29.93 -45.73
N GLN A 101 10.78 -31.10 -46.34
CA GLN A 101 9.60 -31.32 -47.19
C GLN A 101 8.69 -32.36 -46.53
N CYS A 102 7.47 -31.95 -46.16
CA CYS A 102 6.51 -32.83 -45.50
C CYS A 102 5.73 -33.64 -46.55
N TRP A 103 5.90 -34.96 -46.55
CA TRP A 103 5.09 -35.90 -47.34
C TRP A 103 3.96 -36.43 -46.45
N ALA A 104 2.74 -35.99 -46.75
CA ALA A 104 1.49 -36.37 -46.08
C ALA A 104 1.41 -36.05 -44.58
N THR A 105 0.43 -35.24 -44.20
CA THR A 105 0.02 -34.99 -42.82
C THR A 105 -0.32 -36.33 -42.15
N CYS A 106 0.58 -36.84 -41.31
CA CYS A 106 0.23 -37.87 -40.33
C CYS A 106 -0.61 -37.20 -39.23
N SER A 107 -1.88 -36.92 -39.51
CA SER A 107 -2.99 -36.81 -38.54
C SER A 107 -4.10 -35.87 -39.06
N PRO A 108 -5.39 -36.26 -39.00
CA PRO A 108 -6.53 -35.34 -39.08
C PRO A 108 -6.85 -34.62 -37.74
N PHE A 109 -6.03 -34.79 -36.70
CA PHE A 109 -6.26 -34.17 -35.38
C PHE A 109 -5.53 -32.82 -35.24
N PRO A 110 -6.15 -31.84 -34.56
CA PRO A 110 -5.50 -30.56 -34.23
C PRO A 110 -4.22 -30.80 -33.41
N ASN A 111 -3.22 -29.90 -33.52
CA ASN A 111 -1.97 -29.98 -32.75
C ASN A 111 -2.25 -30.31 -31.28
N PRO A 112 -1.48 -31.20 -30.63
CA PRO A 112 -1.72 -31.54 -29.22
C PRO A 112 -1.78 -30.27 -28.37
N ASP A 113 -2.82 -30.17 -27.55
CA ASP A 113 -2.98 -29.12 -26.56
C ASP A 113 -2.01 -29.43 -25.41
N PHE A 114 -0.89 -28.71 -25.34
CA PHE A 114 0.15 -28.97 -24.35
C PHE A 114 -0.36 -28.72 -22.92
N MET A 115 -1.40 -27.89 -22.75
CA MET A 115 -2.00 -27.61 -21.43
C MET A 115 -2.94 -28.70 -20.93
N GLU A 116 -3.31 -29.67 -21.77
CA GLU A 116 -4.00 -30.87 -21.31
C GLU A 116 -3.05 -31.83 -20.57
N TRP A 117 -1.75 -31.51 -20.51
CA TRP A 117 -0.72 -32.35 -19.91
C TRP A 117 0.09 -31.57 -18.87
N ASN A 118 0.39 -32.21 -17.75
CA ASN A 118 1.16 -31.55 -16.69
C ASN A 118 2.68 -31.58 -16.95
N PHE A 119 3.20 -32.58 -17.68
CA PHE A 119 4.64 -32.78 -17.84
C PHE A 119 5.07 -33.16 -19.27
N LEU A 120 6.24 -32.65 -19.68
CA LEU A 120 7.03 -33.13 -20.80
C LEU A 120 8.17 -34.00 -20.28
N THR A 121 8.21 -35.27 -20.69
CA THR A 121 9.20 -36.23 -20.23
C THR A 121 9.97 -36.84 -21.39
N PHE A 122 11.27 -37.08 -21.22
CA PHE A 122 12.12 -37.81 -22.16
C PHE A 122 13.37 -38.34 -21.46
N GLU A 123 14.13 -39.20 -22.12
CA GLU A 123 15.48 -39.55 -21.70
C GLU A 123 16.48 -38.88 -22.64
N ALA A 124 17.56 -38.32 -22.08
CA ALA A 124 18.61 -37.66 -22.84
C ALA A 124 20.01 -38.12 -22.41
N LYS A 125 20.92 -38.13 -23.38
CA LYS A 125 22.38 -38.08 -23.19
C LYS A 125 22.92 -36.87 -23.92
N VAL A 126 23.99 -36.28 -23.41
CA VAL A 126 24.66 -35.18 -24.11
C VAL A 126 26.15 -35.42 -24.11
N SER A 127 26.76 -35.45 -25.30
CA SER A 127 28.22 -35.61 -25.46
C SER A 127 28.88 -34.34 -26.00
N GLY A 128 30.13 -34.10 -25.60
CA GLY A 128 30.88 -32.86 -25.82
C GLY A 128 31.59 -32.41 -24.53
N MET A 129 32.66 -31.61 -24.61
CA MET A 129 33.32 -31.09 -23.39
C MET A 129 32.46 -30.02 -22.73
N PHE A 130 31.85 -30.32 -21.58
CA PHE A 130 31.20 -29.32 -20.73
C PHE A 130 32.24 -28.77 -19.75
N ASP A 131 32.57 -27.49 -19.84
CA ASP A 131 33.11 -26.78 -18.67
C ASP A 131 31.94 -26.42 -17.74
N SER A 132 32.22 -25.97 -16.52
CA SER A 132 31.20 -25.61 -15.53
C SER A 132 30.31 -24.42 -15.95
N ILE A 133 30.50 -23.86 -17.14
CA ILE A 133 29.81 -22.67 -17.66
C ILE A 133 28.75 -23.06 -18.72
N CYS A 134 28.93 -24.15 -19.47
CA CYS A 134 28.00 -24.58 -20.54
C CYS A 134 26.94 -25.58 -20.03
N LYS A 135 25.71 -25.09 -19.81
CA LYS A 135 24.57 -25.91 -19.37
C LYS A 135 23.64 -26.26 -20.55
N PRO A 136 23.25 -27.53 -20.74
CA PRO A 136 22.33 -27.92 -21.81
C PRO A 136 20.96 -27.26 -21.60
N THR A 137 20.31 -26.74 -22.65
CA THR A 137 19.01 -26.03 -22.51
C THR A 137 17.99 -26.44 -23.58
N ILE A 138 16.70 -26.30 -23.24
CA ILE A 138 15.56 -26.57 -24.12
C ILE A 138 14.64 -25.34 -24.24
N SER A 139 14.03 -25.15 -25.41
CA SER A 139 12.96 -24.16 -25.62
C SER A 139 11.95 -24.63 -26.67
N LEU A 140 10.67 -24.35 -26.47
CA LEU A 140 9.57 -24.60 -27.40
C LEU A 140 9.33 -23.36 -28.29
N LYS A 141 8.85 -23.56 -29.52
CA LYS A 141 8.43 -22.47 -30.43
C LYS A 141 7.09 -22.73 -31.10
N LYS A 142 6.34 -21.64 -31.31
CA LYS A 142 5.12 -21.57 -32.12
C LYS A 142 5.41 -20.89 -33.48
N ARG A 143 4.72 -21.28 -34.55
CA ARG A 143 4.98 -20.70 -35.89
C ARG A 143 4.45 -19.26 -35.97
N TRP A 144 5.19 -18.45 -36.71
CA TRP A 144 5.11 -16.99 -36.88
C TRP A 144 3.73 -16.33 -36.65
N PRO A 145 3.65 -15.22 -35.89
CA PRO A 145 4.76 -14.55 -35.17
C PRO A 145 5.36 -15.48 -34.09
N SER A 146 6.70 -15.51 -34.02
CA SER A 146 7.44 -16.57 -33.31
C SER A 146 7.56 -16.27 -31.83
N TYR A 147 6.54 -16.64 -31.06
CA TYR A 147 6.68 -16.71 -29.60
C TYR A 147 7.52 -17.95 -29.24
N SER A 148 8.50 -17.77 -28.35
CA SER A 148 9.29 -18.85 -27.76
C SER A 148 8.99 -18.99 -26.28
N SER A 149 9.01 -20.23 -25.78
CA SER A 149 8.88 -20.51 -24.35
C SER A 149 10.08 -19.98 -23.57
N ASN A 150 10.03 -20.09 -22.24
CA ASN A 150 11.22 -20.04 -21.41
C ASN A 150 12.30 -20.98 -21.96
N VAL A 151 13.56 -20.57 -21.81
CA VAL A 151 14.73 -21.40 -22.06
C VAL A 151 15.10 -22.05 -20.73
N LEU A 152 14.88 -23.35 -20.59
CA LEU A 152 15.16 -24.06 -19.35
C LEU A 152 16.49 -24.81 -19.44
N ALA A 153 17.30 -24.71 -18.40
CA ALA A 153 18.49 -25.55 -18.25
C ALA A 153 18.10 -26.96 -17.83
N LEU A 154 18.63 -27.96 -18.52
CA LEU A 154 18.41 -29.38 -18.26
C LEU A 154 19.40 -29.87 -17.20
N GLU A 155 19.22 -29.39 -15.98
CA GLU A 155 19.97 -29.76 -14.79
C GLU A 155 19.13 -29.57 -13.52
N GLY A 156 19.66 -29.97 -12.38
CA GLY A 156 19.01 -29.80 -11.09
C GLY A 156 17.68 -30.55 -11.01
N GLU A 157 16.62 -29.83 -10.68
CA GLU A 157 15.30 -30.40 -10.37
C GLU A 157 14.61 -31.09 -11.57
N TYR A 158 15.00 -30.79 -12.80
CA TYR A 158 14.37 -31.35 -14.00
C TYR A 158 15.01 -32.65 -14.48
N VAL A 159 16.15 -33.07 -13.89
CA VAL A 159 16.96 -34.18 -14.38
C VAL A 159 17.24 -35.18 -13.26
N ASP A 160 16.99 -36.46 -13.51
CA ASP A 160 17.27 -37.53 -12.55
C ASP A 160 18.77 -37.62 -12.24
N GLY A 161 19.15 -37.49 -10.96
CA GLY A 161 20.55 -37.34 -10.57
C GLY A 161 21.18 -35.96 -10.82
N GLY A 162 20.40 -34.95 -11.21
CA GLY A 162 20.78 -33.53 -11.20
C GLY A 162 21.61 -33.01 -12.38
N SER A 163 22.05 -33.87 -13.32
CA SER A 163 22.78 -33.44 -14.52
C SER A 163 22.71 -34.49 -15.64
N LEU A 164 22.81 -34.05 -16.90
CA LEU A 164 22.86 -34.95 -18.05
C LEU A 164 24.27 -35.54 -18.22
N SER A 165 24.32 -36.82 -18.58
CA SER A 165 25.57 -37.57 -18.82
C SER A 165 25.79 -37.85 -20.31
N ASP A 166 27.05 -37.97 -20.72
CA ASP A 166 27.45 -38.44 -22.06
C ASP A 166 27.37 -39.96 -22.22
N THR A 167 27.35 -40.69 -21.10
CA THR A 167 27.43 -42.16 -21.06
C THR A 167 26.15 -42.80 -20.57
N VAL A 168 25.33 -42.09 -19.78
CA VAL A 168 24.11 -42.65 -19.14
C VAL A 168 22.85 -41.90 -19.59
N TRP A 169 21.85 -42.66 -20.04
CA TRP A 169 20.54 -42.12 -20.40
C TRP A 169 19.90 -41.61 -19.12
N THR A 170 19.69 -40.30 -19.06
CA THR A 170 19.17 -39.65 -17.87
C THR A 170 17.78 -39.14 -18.15
N ARG A 171 16.86 -39.39 -17.23
CA ARG A 171 15.47 -38.97 -17.40
C ARG A 171 15.33 -37.48 -17.11
N VAL A 172 14.58 -36.81 -17.99
CA VAL A 172 14.22 -35.40 -17.88
C VAL A 172 12.71 -35.31 -17.72
N VAL A 173 12.25 -34.56 -16.72
CA VAL A 173 10.83 -34.31 -16.44
C VAL A 173 10.65 -32.81 -16.26
N ILE A 174 9.95 -32.17 -17.18
CA ILE A 174 9.73 -30.72 -17.20
C ILE A 174 8.25 -30.46 -16.98
N PRO A 175 7.84 -29.79 -15.89
CA PRO A 175 6.49 -29.28 -15.73
C PRO A 175 6.16 -28.32 -16.88
N ILE A 176 5.01 -28.51 -17.53
CA ILE A 176 4.61 -27.67 -18.66
C ILE A 176 4.47 -26.19 -18.24
N ALA A 177 4.07 -25.93 -17.00
CA ALA A 177 4.01 -24.59 -16.43
C ALA A 177 5.38 -23.87 -16.40
N SER A 178 6.49 -24.59 -16.22
CA SER A 178 7.83 -23.98 -16.24
C SER A 178 8.22 -23.45 -17.63
N LEU A 179 7.53 -23.89 -18.68
CA LEU A 179 7.75 -23.45 -20.06
C LEU A 179 6.89 -22.23 -20.45
N SER A 180 5.92 -21.79 -19.64
CA SER A 180 5.11 -20.61 -19.96
C SER A 180 5.82 -19.28 -19.64
N THR A 181 5.56 -18.24 -20.42
CA THR A 181 6.12 -16.88 -20.19
C THR A 181 4.98 -15.86 -20.02
N ALA A 182 5.26 -14.64 -19.58
CA ALA A 182 4.24 -13.58 -19.50
C ALA A 182 3.59 -13.28 -20.87
N GLU A 183 4.37 -13.38 -21.95
CA GLU A 183 3.91 -13.19 -23.34
C GLU A 183 3.28 -14.46 -23.94
N TRP A 184 3.65 -15.64 -23.42
CA TRP A 184 3.13 -16.93 -23.84
C TRP A 184 2.67 -17.75 -22.61
N PRO A 185 1.61 -17.28 -21.91
CA PRO A 185 1.17 -17.87 -20.64
C PRO A 185 0.59 -19.29 -20.80
N ASN A 186 0.30 -19.67 -22.05
CA ASN A 186 -0.21 -20.98 -22.41
C ASN A 186 0.60 -21.50 -23.62
N VAL A 187 1.32 -22.61 -23.45
CA VAL A 187 2.16 -23.23 -24.48
C VAL A 187 1.37 -23.97 -25.58
N ASN A 188 0.07 -23.74 -25.74
CA ASN A 188 -0.73 -24.39 -26.78
C ASN A 188 -0.31 -23.97 -28.18
N GLY A 189 -0.29 -24.96 -29.09
CA GLY A 189 0.12 -24.78 -30.48
C GLY A 189 1.64 -24.77 -30.68
N VAL A 190 2.42 -25.33 -29.76
CA VAL A 190 3.84 -25.66 -29.98
C VAL A 190 3.96 -26.47 -31.26
N LYS A 191 4.92 -26.11 -32.10
CA LYS A 191 5.24 -26.85 -33.32
C LYS A 191 6.64 -27.43 -33.31
N ASP A 192 7.55 -26.74 -32.64
CA ASP A 192 8.97 -27.10 -32.63
C ASP A 192 9.52 -27.14 -31.19
N ILE A 193 10.31 -28.17 -30.87
CA ILE A 193 11.11 -28.28 -29.65
C ILE A 193 12.58 -28.13 -30.02
N TYR A 194 13.28 -27.12 -29.48
CA TYR A 194 14.68 -26.84 -29.80
C TYR A 194 15.59 -27.12 -28.61
N PHE A 195 16.71 -27.78 -28.89
CA PHE A 195 17.84 -27.96 -27.98
C PHE A 195 18.91 -26.94 -28.39
N ARG A 196 19.29 -26.05 -27.47
CA ARG A 196 20.19 -24.94 -27.79
C ARG A 196 21.63 -25.28 -27.44
N ASN A 197 22.55 -24.64 -28.14
CA ASN A 197 23.98 -24.64 -27.81
C ASN A 197 24.26 -23.60 -26.71
N CYS A 198 25.19 -23.86 -25.79
CA CYS A 198 25.61 -22.90 -24.78
C CYS A 198 26.88 -22.14 -25.20
N GLY A 199 26.74 -20.85 -25.51
CA GLY A 199 27.83 -19.88 -25.61
C GLY A 199 28.25 -19.45 -27.03
N THR A 200 28.86 -18.26 -27.12
CA THR A 200 29.30 -17.58 -28.34
C THR A 200 30.72 -17.94 -28.79
N ALA A 201 31.44 -18.81 -28.04
CA ALA A 201 32.83 -19.17 -28.29
C ALA A 201 32.97 -20.39 -29.24
N TYR A 202 33.91 -20.29 -30.19
CA TYR A 202 33.93 -21.00 -31.47
C TYR A 202 34.23 -22.53 -31.49
N SER A 203 34.23 -23.28 -30.39
CA SER A 203 34.83 -24.64 -30.41
C SER A 203 34.08 -25.81 -29.78
N VAL A 204 32.89 -25.64 -29.21
CA VAL A 204 32.16 -26.77 -28.58
C VAL A 204 30.72 -26.82 -29.08
N ASN A 205 30.33 -27.97 -29.65
CA ASN A 205 28.97 -28.24 -30.13
C ASN A 205 28.43 -29.46 -29.37
N PRO A 206 27.51 -29.30 -28.41
CA PRO A 206 26.91 -30.42 -27.70
C PRO A 206 26.06 -31.26 -28.66
N HIS A 207 26.22 -32.58 -28.55
CA HIS A 207 25.46 -33.57 -29.28
C HIS A 207 24.42 -34.20 -28.36
N TYR A 208 23.14 -33.93 -28.62
CA TYR A 208 22.04 -34.46 -27.81
C TYR A 208 21.51 -35.75 -28.42
N GLN A 209 21.46 -36.80 -27.64
CA GLN A 209 20.75 -38.04 -27.97
C GLN A 209 19.48 -38.06 -27.13
N ILE A 210 18.32 -38.22 -27.77
CA ILE A 210 17.02 -38.13 -27.09
C ILE A 210 16.14 -39.32 -27.46
N ARG A 211 15.47 -39.90 -26.47
CA ARG A 211 14.48 -40.96 -26.70
C ARG A 211 13.31 -40.85 -25.73
N GLY A 212 12.22 -41.52 -26.07
CA GLY A 212 11.06 -41.63 -25.18
C GLY A 212 10.37 -40.29 -24.87
N LEU A 213 10.36 -39.34 -25.82
CA LEU A 213 9.65 -38.07 -25.68
C LEU A 213 8.14 -38.32 -25.53
N LEU A 214 7.58 -37.87 -24.41
CA LEU A 214 6.21 -38.15 -23.98
C LEU A 214 5.61 -36.95 -23.23
N LEU A 215 4.37 -36.58 -23.59
CA LEU A 215 3.50 -35.72 -22.77
C LEU A 215 2.64 -36.59 -21.85
N THR A 216 2.59 -36.26 -20.56
CA THR A 216 1.86 -37.06 -19.55
C THR A 216 1.39 -36.23 -18.35
N ASP A 217 0.28 -36.65 -17.73
CA ASP A 217 -0.25 -36.07 -16.49
C ASP A 217 0.45 -36.61 -15.23
N ASP A 218 0.96 -37.84 -15.32
CA ASP A 218 1.54 -38.61 -14.21
C ASP A 218 3.01 -38.87 -14.51
N PRO A 219 3.94 -37.99 -14.11
CA PRO A 219 5.34 -38.17 -14.42
C PRO A 219 5.87 -39.33 -13.57
N PRO A 220 6.76 -40.17 -14.10
CA PRO A 220 7.54 -41.07 -13.25
C PRO A 220 8.36 -40.23 -12.25
N THR A 221 8.43 -40.67 -11.00
CA THR A 221 9.19 -39.99 -9.95
C THR A 221 10.67 -39.87 -10.30
N ILE A 222 11.23 -38.67 -10.15
CA ILE A 222 12.68 -38.43 -10.20
C ILE A 222 13.26 -38.86 -8.85
N SER A 223 14.28 -39.72 -8.84
CA SER A 223 14.97 -40.08 -7.59
C SER A 223 16.04 -39.04 -7.30
N ALA A 224 15.89 -38.27 -6.21
CA ALA A 224 17.00 -37.47 -5.72
C ALA A 224 18.14 -38.44 -5.35
N GLY A 225 19.22 -38.44 -6.13
CA GLY A 225 20.36 -39.33 -5.90
C GLY A 225 20.91 -39.15 -4.49
N GLU A 226 20.98 -40.24 -3.71
CA GLU A 226 21.60 -40.24 -2.38
C GLU A 226 23.07 -39.79 -2.49
N VAL A 227 23.35 -38.57 -2.04
CA VAL A 227 24.72 -38.15 -1.73
C VAL A 227 25.12 -38.87 -0.44
N THR A 228 25.87 -39.95 -0.57
CA THR A 228 26.43 -40.69 0.57
C THR A 228 27.49 -39.84 1.28
N THR A 229 27.19 -39.39 2.50
CA THR A 229 28.20 -38.92 3.46
C THR A 229 28.08 -39.74 4.74
N GLU A 230 29.20 -40.36 5.15
CA GLU A 230 29.29 -41.17 6.37
C GLU A 230 29.01 -40.35 7.64
N PRO A 231 28.42 -40.96 8.70
CA PRO A 231 28.03 -40.24 9.90
C PRO A 231 29.18 -40.10 10.91
N THR A 232 29.45 -38.85 11.35
CA THR A 232 30.26 -38.56 12.54
C THR A 232 29.36 -38.58 13.80
N PRO A 233 29.80 -39.05 14.98
CA PRO A 233 28.90 -39.42 16.08
C PRO A 233 28.31 -38.22 16.82
N GLN A 234 27.04 -38.35 17.25
CA GLN A 234 26.34 -37.39 18.11
C GLN A 234 27.06 -37.14 19.45
N PRO A 235 27.13 -35.88 19.92
CA PRO A 235 27.39 -35.60 21.32
C PRO A 235 26.10 -35.70 22.13
N THR A 236 26.09 -36.63 23.09
CA THR A 236 25.09 -36.75 24.14
C THR A 236 25.37 -35.73 25.24
N GLY A 237 24.48 -34.76 25.42
CA GLY A 237 24.54 -33.84 26.56
C GLY A 237 23.42 -32.80 26.57
N HIS A 238 22.42 -33.01 27.44
CA HIS A 238 21.41 -31.99 27.79
C HIS A 238 22.08 -30.77 28.46
N PRO A 239 21.67 -29.52 28.14
CA PRO A 239 22.00 -28.37 28.96
C PRO A 239 20.90 -28.12 30.00
N THR A 240 21.31 -28.14 31.27
CA THR A 240 20.61 -27.61 32.43
C THR A 240 20.52 -26.09 32.39
N THR A 241 19.41 -25.59 32.91
CA THR A 241 19.06 -24.18 33.10
C THR A 241 20.04 -23.46 34.03
N ALA A 242 20.57 -22.30 33.59
CA ALA A 242 21.25 -21.34 34.44
C ALA A 242 20.58 -19.96 34.29
N ASN A 243 20.36 -19.30 35.44
CA ASN A 243 19.70 -18.00 35.60
C ASN A 243 20.40 -16.85 34.85
N PRO A 244 19.67 -15.80 34.44
CA PRO A 244 20.23 -14.67 33.72
C PRO A 244 21.05 -13.78 34.66
N THR A 245 22.36 -13.68 34.39
CA THR A 245 23.23 -12.67 34.98
C THR A 245 23.23 -11.40 34.14
N LYS A 246 22.80 -10.31 34.79
CA LYS A 246 23.18 -8.89 34.62
C LYS A 246 23.48 -8.38 33.20
N SER A 247 22.58 -7.51 32.75
CA SER A 247 22.67 -6.63 31.58
C SER A 247 24.01 -5.87 31.48
N PRO A 248 24.54 -5.66 30.26
CA PRO A 248 25.64 -4.75 30.04
C PRO A 248 25.16 -3.30 30.22
N SER A 249 25.77 -2.62 31.19
CA SER A 249 25.57 -1.21 31.49
C SER A 249 26.50 -0.36 30.63
N SER A 250 26.03 0.08 29.46
CA SER A 250 26.51 1.28 28.77
C SER A 250 25.61 1.61 27.57
N PRO A 251 25.07 2.84 27.47
CA PRO A 251 24.18 3.24 26.38
C PRO A 251 24.96 3.41 25.07
N PRO A 252 24.40 3.04 23.90
CA PRO A 252 24.96 3.46 22.63
C PRO A 252 24.85 4.98 22.54
N THR A 253 26.00 5.61 22.40
CA THR A 253 26.14 7.06 22.32
C THR A 253 26.09 7.45 20.85
N VAL A 254 25.32 8.49 20.54
CA VAL A 254 25.29 9.29 19.29
C VAL A 254 24.57 8.64 18.09
N SER A 255 23.44 9.23 17.69
CA SER A 255 22.84 9.08 16.36
C SER A 255 23.84 9.51 15.28
N PRO A 256 24.22 8.66 14.32
CA PRO A 256 24.77 9.19 13.08
C PRO A 256 23.58 9.75 12.29
N THR A 257 23.62 11.05 11.96
CA THR A 257 22.95 11.54 10.75
C THR A 257 23.39 10.63 9.61
N GLU A 258 22.47 9.83 9.05
CA GLU A 258 22.79 8.99 7.91
C GLU A 258 23.36 9.89 6.80
N PRO A 259 24.53 9.55 6.21
CA PRO A 259 25.06 10.33 5.11
C PRO A 259 24.21 10.03 3.87
N TYR A 260 23.22 10.87 3.63
CA TYR A 260 22.76 11.19 2.28
C TYR A 260 24.00 11.68 1.51
N TRP A 261 24.34 11.01 0.41
CA TRP A 261 25.44 11.39 -0.48
C TRP A 261 24.86 12.03 -1.74
N PRO A 262 24.40 13.29 -1.67
CA PRO A 262 24.08 14.03 -2.87
C PRO A 262 25.39 14.25 -3.62
N ILE A 263 25.42 13.84 -4.88
CA ILE A 263 26.57 14.05 -5.77
C ILE A 263 26.81 15.55 -6.00
N TRP A 264 25.82 16.42 -5.66
CA TRP A 264 25.90 17.89 -5.70
C TRP A 264 25.09 18.51 -4.55
N ASN A 265 25.67 19.43 -3.77
CA ASN A 265 24.97 20.14 -2.69
C ASN A 265 24.57 21.59 -3.05
N GLU A 266 25.27 22.26 -3.97
CA GLU A 266 24.99 23.66 -4.37
C GLU A 266 25.36 23.92 -5.84
N ALA A 267 24.60 24.79 -6.54
CA ALA A 267 24.87 25.18 -7.93
C ALA A 267 26.26 25.83 -8.14
N GLY A 268 26.87 26.35 -7.06
CA GLY A 268 28.21 26.97 -7.05
C GLY A 268 29.39 25.99 -7.04
N ASP A 269 29.18 24.71 -6.76
CA ASP A 269 30.22 23.66 -6.83
C ASP A 269 30.43 23.11 -8.24
N SER A 270 29.61 23.55 -9.20
CA SER A 270 29.89 23.40 -10.62
C SER A 270 31.06 24.32 -11.01
N ASN A 271 32.28 23.88 -10.70
CA ASN A 271 33.48 24.46 -11.29
C ASN A 271 33.29 24.46 -12.81
N THR A 272 33.16 25.67 -13.36
CA THR A 272 32.75 25.91 -14.74
C THR A 272 33.57 25.09 -15.73
N LEU A 273 32.88 24.49 -16.70
CA LEU A 273 33.39 23.64 -17.78
C LEU A 273 34.33 24.36 -18.77
N GLU A 274 34.83 25.55 -18.43
CA GLU A 274 35.63 26.41 -19.30
C GLU A 274 37.09 25.96 -19.46
N ASP A 275 37.62 25.11 -18.58
CA ASP A 275 38.95 24.49 -18.77
C ASP A 275 38.83 22.98 -19.08
N PRO A 276 39.16 22.53 -20.31
CA PRO A 276 39.08 21.12 -20.72
C PRO A 276 40.00 20.20 -19.92
N SER A 277 40.95 20.73 -19.15
CA SER A 277 41.86 19.98 -18.29
C SER A 277 41.18 19.38 -17.04
N TYR A 278 39.95 19.82 -16.71
CA TYR A 278 39.34 19.60 -15.38
C TYR A 278 37.89 19.09 -15.44
N THR A 279 37.57 18.10 -16.28
CA THR A 279 36.22 17.52 -16.33
C THR A 279 36.13 16.12 -15.72
N CYS A 280 34.99 15.81 -15.11
CA CYS A 280 34.66 14.50 -14.56
C CYS A 280 34.09 13.52 -15.59
N PHE A 281 33.90 13.97 -16.82
CA PHE A 281 33.43 13.14 -17.92
C PHE A 281 34.60 12.48 -18.66
N GLU A 282 34.49 11.19 -18.96
CA GLU A 282 35.49 10.49 -19.76
C GLU A 282 35.34 10.81 -21.25
N GLN A 283 36.46 11.06 -21.95
CA GLN A 283 36.51 11.31 -23.40
C GLN A 283 35.70 12.52 -23.93
N LYS A 284 35.54 13.59 -23.14
CA LYS A 284 34.81 14.83 -23.51
C LYS A 284 35.12 15.35 -24.92
N GLU A 285 36.41 15.37 -25.32
CA GLU A 285 36.85 15.85 -26.65
C GLU A 285 36.30 15.02 -27.82
N ARG A 286 35.98 13.75 -27.58
CA ARG A 286 35.44 12.82 -28.58
C ARG A 286 33.91 12.76 -28.57
N LEU A 287 33.31 12.95 -27.38
CA LEU A 287 31.89 12.71 -27.13
C LEU A 287 30.98 13.94 -27.32
N GLY A 288 31.51 15.12 -27.64
CA GLY A 288 30.68 16.30 -27.92
C GLY A 288 29.75 16.68 -26.76
N ILE A 289 30.23 16.55 -25.51
CA ILE A 289 29.46 16.83 -24.30
C ILE A 289 29.27 18.34 -24.19
N THR A 290 28.02 18.78 -24.32
CA THR A 290 27.56 20.15 -24.07
C THR A 290 26.70 20.17 -22.83
N VAL A 291 27.05 20.98 -21.84
CA VAL A 291 26.11 21.43 -20.81
C VAL A 291 25.47 22.69 -21.37
N GLU A 292 24.15 22.67 -21.54
CA GLU A 292 23.42 23.84 -22.01
C GLU A 292 23.06 24.70 -20.80
N ASP A 293 23.69 25.88 -20.68
CA ASP A 293 23.33 26.91 -19.71
C ASP A 293 21.97 27.54 -20.10
N ASN A 294 20.88 26.82 -19.92
CA ASN A 294 19.53 27.35 -20.08
C ASN A 294 18.72 27.07 -18.81
N VAL A 295 18.87 27.99 -17.84
CA VAL A 295 17.98 28.49 -16.76
C VAL A 295 17.00 27.54 -16.02
N PHE A 296 16.79 26.27 -16.37
CA PHE A 296 15.71 25.47 -15.75
C PHE A 296 15.95 23.97 -15.55
N GLN A 297 17.12 23.37 -15.82
CA GLN A 297 17.28 21.94 -15.52
C GLN A 297 18.73 21.53 -15.17
N ASP A 298 18.92 21.00 -13.95
CA ASP A 298 20.18 20.41 -13.46
C ASP A 298 20.36 18.96 -13.97
N TYR A 299 20.61 18.79 -15.28
CA TYR A 299 20.96 17.49 -15.86
C TYR A 299 22.20 17.57 -16.73
N PHE A 300 22.89 16.44 -16.91
CA PHE A 300 23.97 16.33 -17.88
C PHE A 300 23.58 15.45 -19.05
N THR A 301 24.13 15.78 -20.21
CA THR A 301 23.89 15.06 -21.47
C THR A 301 25.09 14.19 -21.82
N ILE A 302 24.88 12.88 -21.94
CA ILE A 302 25.90 11.94 -22.41
C ILE A 302 25.53 11.51 -23.83
N ARG A 303 26.44 11.73 -24.77
CA ARG A 303 26.32 11.30 -26.18
C ARG A 303 27.37 10.25 -26.49
N PRO A 304 27.13 8.96 -26.19
CA PRO A 304 28.03 7.89 -26.58
C PRO A 304 28.18 7.86 -28.11
N ASP A 305 29.41 7.68 -28.60
CA ASP A 305 29.67 7.51 -30.03
C ASP A 305 29.68 6.00 -30.40
N PRO A 306 29.59 5.63 -31.69
CA PRO A 306 29.48 4.23 -32.09
C PRO A 306 30.65 3.33 -31.66
N TRP A 307 31.75 3.93 -31.23
CA TRP A 307 33.01 3.28 -30.86
C TRP A 307 33.33 3.40 -29.37
N VAL A 308 32.70 4.34 -28.65
CA VAL A 308 33.06 4.70 -27.28
C VAL A 308 31.81 4.97 -26.43
N SER A 309 31.74 4.30 -25.29
CA SER A 309 30.75 4.58 -24.25
C SER A 309 31.05 5.91 -23.54
N GLY A 310 30.01 6.70 -23.26
CA GLY A 310 30.16 7.93 -22.48
C GLY A 310 29.97 7.66 -21.00
N GLY A 311 30.76 8.30 -20.13
CA GLY A 311 30.70 7.99 -18.71
C GLY A 311 31.16 9.07 -17.76
N ILE A 312 30.81 8.89 -16.48
CA ILE A 312 31.10 9.77 -15.35
C ILE A 312 32.16 9.09 -14.49
N LYS A 313 33.25 9.80 -14.17
CA LYS A 313 34.33 9.29 -13.32
C LYS A 313 34.15 9.68 -11.88
N PHE A 314 34.24 8.72 -10.97
CA PHE A 314 34.26 8.92 -9.53
C PHE A 314 35.68 9.07 -8.95
N GLY A 315 36.70 9.11 -9.81
CA GLY A 315 38.10 9.11 -9.43
C GLY A 315 38.84 10.43 -9.63
N CYS A 316 40.17 10.31 -9.60
CA CYS A 316 41.08 11.44 -9.65
C CYS A 316 40.99 12.26 -10.96
N GLN A 317 40.61 13.53 -10.83
CA GLN A 317 40.53 14.50 -11.92
C GLN A 317 41.93 14.93 -12.39
N ARG A 318 42.85 15.13 -11.44
CA ARG A 318 44.23 15.54 -11.70
C ARG A 318 45.19 14.86 -10.74
N LYS A 319 46.27 14.33 -11.29
CA LYS A 319 47.41 13.84 -10.52
C LYS A 319 48.53 14.87 -10.56
N ASP A 320 49.18 15.08 -9.42
CA ASP A 320 50.39 15.89 -9.33
C ASP A 320 51.57 15.21 -10.04
N ALA A 321 52.74 15.86 -10.02
CA ALA A 321 53.96 15.33 -10.63
C ALA A 321 54.44 13.98 -10.01
N ASN A 322 53.90 13.59 -8.84
CA ASN A 322 54.20 12.35 -8.13
C ASN A 322 53.11 11.28 -8.31
N TRP A 323 52.16 11.50 -9.22
CA TRP A 323 51.01 10.61 -9.45
C TRP A 323 50.02 10.52 -8.28
N VAL A 324 50.09 11.46 -7.33
CA VAL A 324 49.15 11.60 -6.22
C VAL A 324 47.98 12.44 -6.68
N CYS A 325 46.76 12.03 -6.32
CA CYS A 325 45.59 12.80 -6.68
C CYS A 325 45.55 14.14 -5.94
N ASP A 326 45.65 15.25 -6.66
CA ASP A 326 45.57 16.59 -6.06
C ASP A 326 44.18 17.24 -6.23
N ARG A 327 43.34 16.69 -7.13
CA ARG A 327 41.91 17.03 -7.29
C ARG A 327 41.08 15.83 -7.73
N SER A 328 39.91 15.66 -7.11
CA SER A 328 38.94 14.61 -7.40
C SER A 328 37.60 15.23 -7.78
N CYS A 329 36.82 14.50 -8.57
CA CYS A 329 35.46 14.87 -8.96
C CYS A 329 34.44 14.80 -7.82
N PHE A 330 34.86 14.20 -6.70
CA PHE A 330 34.07 14.00 -5.50
C PHE A 330 34.98 14.25 -4.28
N PRO A 331 34.45 14.75 -3.16
CA PRO A 331 35.23 14.93 -1.93
C PRO A 331 35.77 13.56 -1.49
N PHE A 332 37.08 13.36 -1.67
CA PHE A 332 37.73 12.07 -1.43
C PHE A 332 38.94 12.24 -0.51
N ASP A 333 39.10 11.34 0.47
CA ASP A 333 40.27 11.18 1.34
C ASP A 333 41.49 10.47 0.69
N GLY A 334 41.46 10.27 -0.63
CA GLY A 334 42.42 9.46 -1.40
C GLY A 334 42.04 7.99 -1.69
N SER A 335 40.95 7.42 -1.15
CA SER A 335 40.44 6.10 -1.59
C SER A 335 39.49 6.21 -2.82
N THR A 336 38.73 5.17 -3.16
CA THR A 336 37.70 5.19 -4.23
C THR A 336 36.34 4.84 -3.61
N PRO A 337 35.19 5.32 -4.13
CA PRO A 337 33.92 5.11 -3.45
C PRO A 337 33.66 3.61 -3.25
N ASP A 338 33.12 3.28 -2.09
CA ASP A 338 32.67 1.93 -1.76
C ASP A 338 31.15 1.95 -1.64
N TRP A 339 30.47 1.25 -2.57
CA TRP A 339 29.01 1.12 -2.55
C TRP A 339 28.59 -0.25 -2.00
N SER A 340 29.48 -1.02 -1.39
CA SER A 340 29.19 -2.38 -0.93
C SER A 340 28.13 -2.47 0.17
N GLU A 341 27.96 -1.40 0.95
CA GLU A 341 26.91 -1.28 1.98
C GLU A 341 25.61 -0.66 1.46
N LYS A 342 25.57 -0.25 0.19
CA LYS A 342 24.40 0.37 -0.42
C LYS A 342 23.55 -0.65 -1.16
N LEU A 343 22.24 -0.41 -1.24
CA LEU A 343 21.30 -1.34 -1.87
C LEU A 343 20.92 -0.95 -3.30
N TYR A 344 20.89 0.35 -3.62
CA TYR A 344 20.41 0.85 -4.91
C TYR A 344 21.30 1.97 -5.49
N LEU A 345 21.39 1.97 -6.82
CA LEU A 345 21.75 3.14 -7.61
C LEU A 345 20.46 3.73 -8.20
N THR A 346 20.17 4.98 -7.93
CA THR A 346 18.95 5.65 -8.39
C THR A 346 19.28 6.94 -9.14
N PHE A 347 18.49 7.27 -10.17
CA PHE A 347 18.58 8.53 -10.92
C PHE A 347 17.32 8.78 -11.77
N LEU A 348 17.14 10.00 -12.28
CA LEU A 348 16.18 10.27 -13.36
C LEU A 348 16.90 10.25 -14.71
N ALA A 349 16.30 9.61 -15.72
CA ALA A 349 16.83 9.63 -17.06
C ALA A 349 15.77 9.71 -18.16
N LYS A 350 16.12 10.33 -19.28
CA LYS A 350 15.43 10.18 -20.56
C LYS A 350 16.44 9.92 -21.66
N VAL A 351 15.99 9.38 -22.79
CA VAL A 351 16.88 9.03 -23.90
C VAL A 351 16.37 9.58 -25.22
N GLU A 352 17.23 10.28 -25.97
CA GLU A 352 16.95 10.69 -27.35
C GLU A 352 17.64 9.73 -28.35
N GLY A 353 17.03 9.55 -29.52
CA GLY A 353 17.58 8.72 -30.59
C GLY A 353 17.33 7.21 -30.45
N ALA A 354 16.55 6.76 -29.46
CA ALA A 354 16.17 5.36 -29.35
C ALA A 354 15.28 4.93 -30.53
N SER A 355 15.73 3.92 -31.28
CA SER A 355 14.96 3.29 -32.36
C SER A 355 14.52 1.88 -31.96
N PRO A 356 13.46 1.30 -32.56
CA PRO A 356 13.08 -0.10 -32.34
C PRO A 356 14.29 -1.04 -32.53
N GLY A 357 14.65 -1.81 -31.50
CA GLY A 357 15.83 -2.68 -31.47
C GLY A 357 17.08 -2.09 -30.82
N CYS A 358 16.99 -0.90 -30.22
CA CYS A 358 18.06 -0.25 -29.48
C CYS A 358 17.64 -0.03 -28.03
N THR A 359 18.10 -0.91 -27.12
CA THR A 359 17.82 -0.81 -25.69
C THR A 359 18.92 -0.02 -24.97
N PRO A 360 18.59 1.10 -24.31
CA PRO A 360 19.56 1.88 -23.54
C PRO A 360 20.20 1.01 -22.44
N SER A 361 21.51 1.13 -22.23
CA SER A 361 22.19 0.29 -21.23
C SER A 361 23.39 0.98 -20.59
N MET A 362 23.77 0.50 -19.41
CA MET A 362 24.88 1.03 -18.62
C MET A 362 25.71 -0.05 -17.94
N THR A 363 26.94 0.30 -17.57
CA THR A 363 27.82 -0.48 -16.70
C THR A 363 28.51 0.42 -15.69
N VAL A 364 29.06 -0.21 -14.66
CA VAL A 364 29.90 0.38 -13.64
C VAL A 364 31.27 -0.29 -13.70
N THR A 365 32.35 0.45 -13.44
CA THR A 365 33.72 -0.12 -13.47
C THR A 365 34.47 0.15 -12.18
N GLY A 366 35.32 -0.80 -11.79
CA GLY A 366 36.24 -0.67 -10.66
C GLY A 366 37.56 0.03 -11.00
N GLY A 367 38.26 0.51 -9.98
CA GLY A 367 39.50 1.29 -10.06
C GLY A 367 40.80 0.49 -10.26
N GLY A 368 40.72 -0.85 -10.26
CA GLY A 368 41.87 -1.73 -10.53
C GLY A 368 42.29 -1.75 -12.01
N TRP A 369 43.54 -2.14 -12.28
CA TRP A 369 44.00 -2.51 -13.63
C TRP A 369 44.31 -4.02 -13.67
N PRO A 370 43.71 -4.79 -14.60
CA PRO A 370 42.69 -4.39 -15.58
C PRO A 370 41.40 -3.92 -14.89
N ARG A 371 40.71 -2.94 -15.51
CA ARG A 371 39.42 -2.48 -15.01
C ARG A 371 38.41 -3.60 -15.18
N LEU A 372 37.78 -3.99 -14.09
CA LEU A 372 36.68 -4.94 -14.10
C LEU A 372 35.37 -4.15 -14.19
N SER A 373 34.41 -4.70 -14.94
CA SER A 373 33.10 -4.09 -15.15
C SER A 373 32.02 -4.90 -14.45
N SER A 374 30.95 -4.21 -14.07
CA SER A 374 29.68 -4.74 -13.64
C SER A 374 29.01 -5.58 -14.73
N ASN A 375 27.91 -6.24 -14.36
CA ASN A 375 26.93 -6.65 -15.36
C ASN A 375 26.45 -5.43 -16.15
N LYS A 376 26.16 -5.65 -17.44
CA LYS A 376 25.54 -4.65 -18.28
C LYS A 376 24.05 -4.60 -17.96
N ILE A 377 23.59 -3.47 -17.46
CA ILE A 377 22.18 -3.26 -17.08
C ILE A 377 21.47 -2.60 -18.26
N PHE A 378 20.37 -3.21 -18.69
CA PHE A 378 19.47 -2.63 -19.68
C PHE A 378 18.44 -1.77 -18.94
N LEU A 379 18.27 -0.52 -19.36
CA LEU A 379 17.40 0.46 -18.72
C LEU A 379 15.97 0.29 -19.23
N GLU A 380 15.39 -0.84 -18.88
CA GLU A 380 14.03 -1.28 -19.19
C GLU A 380 13.44 -2.12 -18.04
N ASP A 381 12.19 -2.52 -18.18
CA ASP A 381 11.42 -3.39 -17.28
C ASP A 381 11.46 -2.94 -15.82
N SER A 382 11.93 -3.81 -14.92
CA SER A 382 11.91 -3.60 -13.46
C SER A 382 12.85 -2.50 -12.98
N TYR A 383 13.77 -2.02 -13.83
CA TYR A 383 14.73 -0.97 -13.46
C TYR A 383 14.23 0.44 -13.77
N VAL A 384 13.20 0.57 -14.61
CA VAL A 384 12.70 1.87 -15.07
C VAL A 384 11.20 1.95 -14.82
N ASP A 385 10.73 3.02 -14.20
CA ASP A 385 9.30 3.24 -14.06
C ASP A 385 8.61 3.28 -15.44
N ALA A 386 7.45 2.63 -15.55
CA ALA A 386 6.75 2.42 -16.84
C ALA A 386 7.56 1.64 -17.92
N GLY A 387 8.59 0.89 -17.52
CA GLY A 387 9.18 -0.21 -18.29
C GLY A 387 10.24 0.16 -19.33
N SER A 388 10.47 1.43 -19.69
CA SER A 388 11.62 1.82 -20.53
C SER A 388 11.87 3.33 -20.55
N LEU A 389 13.11 3.73 -20.84
CA LEU A 389 13.43 5.14 -21.10
C LEU A 389 12.82 5.60 -22.44
N VAL A 390 12.20 6.78 -22.42
CA VAL A 390 11.59 7.40 -23.62
C VAL A 390 12.20 8.78 -23.87
N THR A 391 11.93 9.35 -25.05
CA THR A 391 12.45 10.66 -25.46
C THR A 391 11.73 11.84 -24.82
N SER A 392 10.44 11.65 -24.49
CA SER A 392 9.54 12.74 -24.11
C SER A 392 9.50 13.06 -22.62
N GLU A 393 10.03 12.19 -21.76
CA GLU A 393 9.78 12.24 -20.32
C GLU A 393 10.96 11.63 -19.54
N PHE A 394 11.34 12.27 -18.44
CA PHE A 394 12.27 11.69 -17.47
C PHE A 394 11.58 10.56 -16.73
N ARG A 395 12.27 9.43 -16.64
CA ARG A 395 11.85 8.21 -15.98
C ARG A 395 12.77 7.93 -14.79
N ARG A 396 12.20 7.45 -13.70
CA ARG A 396 12.97 6.97 -12.55
C ARG A 396 13.66 5.68 -12.92
N VAL A 397 14.96 5.65 -12.69
CA VAL A 397 15.79 4.45 -12.79
C VAL A 397 16.20 4.05 -11.38
N ALA A 398 15.91 2.82 -10.98
CA ALA A 398 16.32 2.24 -9.70
C ALA A 398 16.93 0.86 -9.95
N ILE A 399 18.24 0.75 -9.74
CA ILE A 399 19.00 -0.48 -10.01
C ILE A 399 19.49 -1.05 -8.67
N PRO A 400 19.01 -2.24 -8.26
CA PRO A 400 19.59 -2.98 -7.17
C PRO A 400 21.08 -3.20 -7.43
N LEU A 401 21.90 -2.83 -6.47
CA LEU A 401 23.35 -2.91 -6.61
C LEU A 401 23.85 -4.36 -6.69
N ASP A 402 23.09 -5.32 -6.18
CA ASP A 402 23.37 -6.74 -6.36
C ASP A 402 23.29 -7.19 -7.82
N ASP A 403 22.41 -6.60 -8.63
CA ASP A 403 22.29 -6.92 -10.06
C ASP A 403 23.50 -6.43 -10.86
N MET A 404 24.24 -5.44 -10.32
CA MET A 404 25.47 -4.94 -10.92
C MET A 404 26.69 -5.84 -10.60
N ARG A 405 26.65 -6.68 -9.57
CA ARG A 405 27.82 -7.47 -9.14
C ARG A 405 28.16 -8.57 -10.13
N THR A 406 29.45 -8.83 -10.33
CA THR A 406 29.93 -10.00 -11.08
C THR A 406 30.79 -10.87 -10.16
N ASN A 407 31.01 -12.13 -10.54
CA ASN A 407 31.88 -13.03 -9.74
C ASN A 407 33.34 -12.53 -9.65
N GLU A 408 33.75 -11.65 -10.56
CA GLU A 408 35.11 -11.11 -10.64
C GLU A 408 35.22 -9.71 -10.04
N TRP A 409 34.10 -9.01 -9.81
CA TRP A 409 34.08 -7.61 -9.39
C TRP A 409 33.01 -7.34 -8.32
N ASN A 410 33.43 -6.71 -7.22
CA ASN A 410 32.55 -6.21 -6.17
C ASN A 410 32.38 -4.69 -6.27
N LEU A 411 31.46 -4.14 -5.48
CA LEU A 411 31.15 -2.71 -5.44
C LEU A 411 32.15 -1.89 -4.62
N ASN A 412 33.35 -2.43 -4.41
CA ASN A 412 34.41 -1.75 -3.70
C ASN A 412 35.34 -1.14 -4.75
N ASN A 413 35.80 0.10 -4.51
CA ASN A 413 36.70 0.83 -5.38
C ASN A 413 36.12 1.19 -6.74
N LEU A 414 34.99 1.90 -6.77
CA LEU A 414 34.37 2.37 -8.01
C LEU A 414 35.23 3.42 -8.75
N TYR A 415 35.26 3.30 -10.08
CA TYR A 415 35.99 4.20 -10.96
C TYR A 415 35.08 5.05 -11.84
N ALA A 416 34.15 4.43 -12.56
CA ALA A 416 33.28 5.15 -13.49
C ALA A 416 31.95 4.45 -13.77
N LEU A 417 30.95 5.26 -14.11
CA LEU A 417 29.65 4.88 -14.65
C LEU A 417 29.67 5.07 -16.18
N TYR A 418 29.38 4.06 -16.98
CA TYR A 418 29.33 4.16 -18.44
C TYR A 418 27.93 3.92 -18.99
N PHE A 419 27.51 4.76 -19.93
CA PHE A 419 26.32 4.62 -20.76
C PHE A 419 26.75 4.22 -22.17
N HIS A 420 26.14 3.15 -22.68
CA HIS A 420 26.58 2.48 -23.90
C HIS A 420 25.74 2.90 -25.12
N THR A 421 26.34 2.83 -26.32
CA THR A 421 25.56 2.84 -27.57
C THR A 421 24.92 1.48 -27.82
N CYS A 422 23.95 1.46 -28.73
CA CYS A 422 23.33 0.24 -29.25
C CYS A 422 24.18 -0.52 -30.29
N GLY A 423 25.45 -0.16 -30.48
CA GLY A 423 26.34 -0.80 -31.46
C GLY A 423 26.06 -0.42 -32.91
N PHE A 424 26.49 -1.28 -33.85
CA PHE A 424 26.21 -1.17 -35.29
C PHE A 424 25.19 -2.25 -35.69
N ASN A 425 24.34 -1.97 -36.68
CA ASN A 425 23.57 -3.06 -37.30
C ASN A 425 24.48 -3.92 -38.20
N GLU A 426 24.01 -5.10 -38.60
CA GLU A 426 24.76 -6.06 -39.43
C GLU A 426 25.24 -5.46 -40.77
N GLU A 427 24.65 -4.34 -41.22
CA GLU A 427 25.00 -3.64 -42.45
C GLU A 427 26.08 -2.55 -42.28
N GLY A 428 26.61 -2.36 -41.05
CA GLY A 428 27.63 -1.35 -40.78
C GLY A 428 27.11 0.09 -40.83
N SER A 429 25.79 0.29 -40.90
CA SER A 429 25.19 1.61 -40.73
C SER A 429 25.06 1.91 -39.24
N ALA A 430 25.50 3.12 -38.85
CA ALA A 430 25.37 3.56 -37.47
C ALA A 430 23.89 3.65 -37.10
N TYR A 431 23.48 2.98 -36.01
CA TYR A 431 22.21 3.31 -35.38
C TYR A 431 22.20 4.80 -35.00
N PRO A 432 21.03 5.46 -34.94
CA PRO A 432 20.93 6.80 -34.39
C PRO A 432 21.65 6.85 -33.03
N LEU A 433 22.48 7.89 -32.84
CA LEU A 433 23.26 8.05 -31.62
C LEU A 433 22.30 8.24 -30.45
N LEU A 434 22.37 7.33 -29.47
CA LEU A 434 21.67 7.52 -28.21
C LEU A 434 22.22 8.74 -27.50
N THR A 435 21.34 9.58 -26.99
CA THR A 435 21.70 10.69 -26.11
C THR A 435 20.97 10.50 -24.79
N TYR A 436 21.73 10.34 -23.71
CA TYR A 436 21.19 10.18 -22.37
C TYR A 436 21.16 11.53 -21.68
N HIS A 437 20.02 11.85 -21.08
CA HIS A 437 19.87 12.99 -20.18
C HIS A 437 19.68 12.41 -18.78
N VAL A 438 20.57 12.74 -17.84
CA VAL A 438 20.57 12.15 -16.50
C VAL A 438 20.60 13.26 -15.46
N SER A 439 19.72 13.19 -14.46
CA SER A 439 19.70 14.03 -13.26
C SER A 439 19.58 13.17 -12.00
N ASP A 440 19.78 13.81 -10.83
CA ASP A 440 19.48 13.25 -9.51
C ASP A 440 20.13 11.88 -9.21
N LEU A 441 21.38 11.70 -9.65
CA LEU A 441 22.13 10.48 -9.42
C LEU A 441 22.48 10.30 -7.94
N ALA A 442 21.96 9.24 -7.32
CA ALA A 442 22.15 8.91 -5.91
C ALA A 442 22.47 7.43 -5.70
N VAL A 443 23.21 7.13 -4.64
CA VAL A 443 23.51 5.76 -4.19
C VAL A 443 23.00 5.61 -2.76
N THR A 444 22.01 4.77 -2.56
CA THR A 444 21.17 4.78 -1.36
C THR A 444 20.79 3.37 -0.92
N ASN A 445 20.34 3.24 0.33
CA ASN A 445 19.69 2.04 0.85
C ASN A 445 18.19 1.99 0.50
N ASN A 446 17.66 3.04 -0.11
CA ASN A 446 16.24 3.19 -0.41
C ASN A 446 16.02 3.53 -1.89
N ALA A 447 15.34 2.66 -2.63
CA ALA A 447 15.04 2.87 -4.06
C ALA A 447 14.20 4.15 -4.33
N ILE A 448 13.62 4.76 -3.29
CA ILE A 448 12.65 5.88 -3.37
C ILE A 448 13.29 7.26 -3.12
N ASP A 449 14.54 7.36 -2.65
CA ASP A 449 15.17 8.64 -2.24
C ASP A 449 15.45 9.66 -3.38
N VAL A 450 15.01 9.38 -4.62
CA VAL A 450 14.97 10.40 -5.68
C VAL A 450 13.64 11.14 -5.56
N ILE A 451 13.65 12.16 -4.69
CA ILE A 451 12.50 13.02 -4.36
C ILE A 451 11.93 13.68 -5.62
N SER A 452 10.60 13.79 -5.59
CA SER A 452 9.72 14.59 -6.44
C SER A 452 10.31 15.88 -7.03
N MET A 453 10.50 15.90 -8.34
CA MET A 453 10.24 17.12 -9.12
C MET A 453 9.12 16.84 -10.13
N PRO A 454 8.02 17.62 -10.14
CA PRO A 454 7.06 17.56 -11.24
C PRO A 454 7.69 18.14 -12.52
N PRO A 455 7.19 17.77 -13.72
CA PRO A 455 7.48 18.54 -14.93
C PRO A 455 7.08 20.01 -14.72
N THR A 456 8.06 20.90 -14.85
CA THR A 456 7.95 22.36 -14.63
C THR A 456 7.25 23.10 -15.76
N THR A 457 6.06 22.64 -16.13
CA THR A 457 5.06 23.53 -16.72
C THR A 457 3.83 23.44 -15.85
N SER A 458 3.85 24.15 -14.72
CA SER A 458 2.61 24.50 -14.02
C SER A 458 1.72 25.19 -15.06
N PRO A 459 0.56 24.62 -15.43
CA PRO A 459 -0.34 25.31 -16.33
C PRO A 459 -0.71 26.63 -15.65
N THR A 460 -0.40 27.74 -16.32
CA THR A 460 -0.87 29.07 -15.91
C THR A 460 -2.37 28.97 -15.59
N PRO A 461 -2.80 29.38 -14.38
CA PRO A 461 -4.19 29.23 -13.96
C PRO A 461 -5.09 30.01 -14.91
N TYR A 462 -5.95 29.32 -15.64
CA TYR A 462 -6.95 29.96 -16.48
C TYR A 462 -8.10 30.46 -15.59
N VAL A 463 -8.34 31.76 -15.69
CA VAL A 463 -9.30 32.52 -14.90
C VAL A 463 -10.64 32.57 -15.64
N THR A 464 -11.74 32.39 -14.94
CA THR A 464 -13.06 32.81 -15.38
C THR A 464 -13.66 33.65 -14.26
N ASP A 465 -14.25 34.80 -14.61
CA ASP A 465 -14.76 35.82 -13.67
C ASP A 465 -16.17 35.50 -13.12
N ASP A 466 -16.67 34.27 -13.27
CA ASP A 466 -18.03 33.90 -12.88
C ASP A 466 -18.01 33.19 -11.52
N THR A 467 -18.62 33.85 -10.53
CA THR A 467 -18.70 33.45 -9.11
C THR A 467 -19.53 32.19 -8.88
N LEU A 468 -20.20 31.65 -9.89
CA LEU A 468 -20.92 30.37 -9.81
C LEU A 468 -20.03 29.17 -10.23
N LEU A 469 -18.74 29.38 -10.52
CA LEU A 469 -17.88 28.39 -11.19
C LEU A 469 -16.60 28.08 -10.40
N ALA A 470 -16.55 26.91 -9.77
CA ALA A 470 -15.35 26.40 -9.13
C ALA A 470 -14.46 25.65 -10.14
N THR A 471 -13.21 26.09 -10.31
CA THR A 471 -12.18 25.33 -11.05
C THR A 471 -11.55 24.31 -10.12
N HIS A 472 -11.52 23.04 -10.53
CA HIS A 472 -10.90 21.97 -9.76
C HIS A 472 -9.71 21.34 -10.50
N ARG A 473 -8.71 20.88 -9.74
CA ARG A 473 -7.57 20.07 -10.19
C ARG A 473 -7.81 18.63 -9.80
N PHE A 474 -7.64 17.72 -10.74
CA PHE A 474 -7.74 16.30 -10.46
C PHE A 474 -6.44 15.79 -9.83
N ILE A 475 -6.49 15.30 -8.59
CA ILE A 475 -5.37 14.67 -7.88
C ILE A 475 -5.84 13.27 -7.44
N HIS A 476 -5.11 12.22 -7.85
CA HIS A 476 -5.30 10.85 -7.38
C HIS A 476 -6.76 10.39 -7.18
N THR A 477 -7.61 10.62 -8.19
CA THR A 477 -9.04 10.27 -8.30
C THR A 477 -10.08 11.29 -7.81
N ASN A 478 -9.68 12.36 -7.13
CA ASN A 478 -10.60 13.39 -6.64
C ASN A 478 -10.33 14.75 -7.28
N TRP A 479 -11.36 15.59 -7.29
CA TRP A 479 -11.29 16.96 -7.75
C TRP A 479 -11.05 17.86 -6.55
N TYR A 480 -9.98 18.66 -6.58
CA TYR A 480 -9.66 19.61 -5.51
C TYR A 480 -9.83 21.03 -6.01
N PRO A 481 -10.41 21.95 -5.24
CA PRO A 481 -10.51 23.34 -5.65
C PRO A 481 -9.14 23.92 -6.00
N ILE A 482 -9.03 24.61 -7.14
CA ILE A 482 -7.82 25.34 -7.55
C ILE A 482 -7.86 26.72 -6.92
N PHE A 483 -6.88 27.01 -6.06
CA PHE A 483 -6.73 28.32 -5.45
C PHE A 483 -6.01 29.28 -6.40
N ALA A 484 -6.59 30.45 -6.60
CA ALA A 484 -5.98 31.54 -7.34
C ALA A 484 -6.24 32.85 -6.58
N PRO A 485 -5.19 33.64 -6.25
CA PRO A 485 -5.31 34.85 -5.44
C PRO A 485 -6.33 35.88 -5.94
N ASN A 486 -6.59 35.88 -7.25
CA ASN A 486 -7.53 36.77 -7.91
C ASN A 486 -9.02 36.39 -7.75
N ARG A 487 -9.33 35.25 -7.11
CA ARG A 487 -10.70 34.81 -6.81
C ARG A 487 -11.11 35.03 -5.36
N GLU A 488 -10.17 35.40 -4.50
CA GLU A 488 -10.50 35.74 -3.12
C GLU A 488 -11.27 37.07 -3.05
N PRO A 489 -12.13 37.26 -2.04
CA PRO A 489 -12.75 38.55 -1.77
C PRO A 489 -11.70 39.67 -1.80
N ALA A 490 -12.02 40.82 -2.37
CA ALA A 490 -11.09 41.96 -2.46
C ALA A 490 -10.62 42.48 -1.09
N GLU A 491 -11.29 42.04 -0.02
CA GLU A 491 -10.96 42.31 1.38
C GLU A 491 -9.97 41.30 2.00
N ASN A 492 -9.66 40.18 1.34
CA ASN A 492 -8.68 39.20 1.80
C ASN A 492 -7.26 39.71 1.48
N SER A 493 -6.47 39.94 2.53
CA SER A 493 -5.08 40.39 2.45
C SER A 493 -4.15 39.21 2.26
N TRP A 494 -3.41 39.20 1.17
CA TRP A 494 -2.37 38.20 0.90
C TRP A 494 -1.02 38.68 1.42
N LEU A 495 -0.44 37.92 2.35
CA LEU A 495 0.89 38.13 2.88
C LEU A 495 1.79 36.99 2.44
N VAL A 496 2.99 37.32 1.98
CA VAL A 496 4.04 36.34 1.68
C VAL A 496 4.94 36.23 2.88
N ALA A 497 5.15 35.02 3.39
CA ALA A 497 6.17 34.76 4.39
C ALA A 497 7.51 34.46 3.70
N GLU A 498 8.59 34.99 4.27
CA GLU A 498 9.95 34.82 3.75
C GLU A 498 10.78 34.03 4.78
N ASN A 499 11.93 33.50 4.35
CA ASN A 499 12.85 32.71 5.16
C ASN A 499 13.04 33.26 6.58
N ASP A 500 12.77 32.42 7.58
CA ASP A 500 12.85 32.73 9.01
C ASP A 500 11.96 33.92 9.49
N ALA A 501 11.02 34.38 8.67
CA ALA A 501 10.19 35.55 8.95
C ALA A 501 8.70 35.27 8.76
N TRP A 502 7.96 35.25 9.86
CA TRP A 502 6.49 35.30 9.81
C TRP A 502 6.01 36.73 9.50
N PRO A 503 5.06 36.92 8.57
CA PRO A 503 4.65 38.26 8.15
C PRO A 503 3.94 39.00 9.29
N ILE A 504 4.19 40.32 9.38
CA ILE A 504 3.51 41.19 10.34
C ILE A 504 2.10 41.48 9.82
N VAL A 505 1.10 41.02 10.56
CA VAL A 505 -0.30 41.31 10.27
C VAL A 505 -0.67 42.66 10.90
N ASP A 506 -1.41 43.48 10.14
CA ASP A 506 -2.01 44.68 10.71
C ASP A 506 -3.00 44.27 11.81
N SER A 507 -2.80 44.74 13.04
CA SER A 507 -3.68 44.47 14.18
C SER A 507 -5.15 44.89 13.96
N SER A 508 -5.44 45.70 12.94
CA SER A 508 -6.79 46.10 12.53
C SER A 508 -7.42 45.18 11.47
N ALA A 509 -6.67 44.22 10.93
CA ALA A 509 -7.19 43.24 9.98
C ALA A 509 -8.33 42.43 10.62
N PRO A 510 -9.51 42.35 9.98
CA PRO A 510 -10.59 41.49 10.45
C PRO A 510 -10.13 40.02 10.59
N SER A 511 -10.70 39.29 11.55
CA SER A 511 -10.52 37.84 11.61
C SER A 511 -10.95 37.20 10.29
N HIS A 512 -10.22 36.18 9.82
CA HIS A 512 -10.47 35.48 8.54
C HIS A 512 -10.39 36.38 7.30
N SER A 513 -9.54 37.42 7.34
CA SER A 513 -9.28 38.28 6.16
C SER A 513 -7.83 38.29 5.74
N VAL A 514 -7.02 37.37 6.25
CA VAL A 514 -5.58 37.30 5.96
C VAL A 514 -5.23 35.89 5.51
N THR A 515 -4.66 35.80 4.31
CA THR A 515 -4.06 34.59 3.78
C THR A 515 -2.54 34.72 3.82
N VAL A 516 -1.86 33.76 4.45
CA VAL A 516 -0.40 33.66 4.42
C VAL A 516 0.00 32.64 3.36
N PHE A 517 0.86 33.04 2.43
CA PHE A 517 1.45 32.18 1.42
C PHE A 517 2.95 32.00 1.70
N ILE A 518 3.42 30.75 1.68
CA ILE A 518 4.82 30.37 1.87
C ILE A 518 5.31 29.77 0.56
N PRO A 519 6.02 30.55 -0.27
CA PRO A 519 6.50 30.10 -1.57
C PRO A 519 7.42 28.89 -1.50
N PHE A 520 7.53 28.18 -2.62
CA PHE A 520 8.61 27.22 -2.85
C PHE A 520 9.98 27.86 -2.54
N ASP A 521 10.90 27.09 -1.95
CA ASP A 521 12.23 27.50 -1.45
C ASP A 521 12.27 28.39 -0.19
N GLU A 522 11.12 28.80 0.37
CA GLU A 522 11.09 29.52 1.65
C GLU A 522 10.96 28.54 2.82
N ASN A 523 11.72 28.74 3.89
CA ASN A 523 11.65 27.99 5.14
C ASN A 523 11.29 28.94 6.29
N VAL A 524 10.07 28.80 6.80
CA VAL A 524 9.49 29.72 7.77
C VAL A 524 9.33 29.02 9.11
N ILE A 525 9.75 29.69 10.18
CA ILE A 525 9.56 29.21 11.55
C ILE A 525 8.54 30.09 12.26
N PHE A 526 7.42 29.51 12.68
CA PHE A 526 6.46 30.17 13.57
C PHE A 526 6.70 29.74 15.02
N SER A 527 7.15 30.69 15.84
CA SER A 527 7.44 30.49 17.27
C SER A 527 6.86 31.59 18.16
N ALA A 528 5.98 32.43 17.63
CA ALA A 528 5.41 33.55 18.37
C ALA A 528 4.51 33.05 19.52
N ALA A 529 4.70 33.66 20.70
CA ALA A 529 3.82 33.43 21.84
C ALA A 529 2.42 33.99 21.51
N ALA A 530 1.43 33.08 21.44
CA ALA A 530 0.00 33.33 21.22
C ALA A 530 -0.34 34.50 20.26
N ASP A 531 -0.41 34.20 18.96
CA ASP A 531 -0.96 35.15 17.98
C ASP A 531 -2.49 35.27 18.15
N SER A 532 -2.97 36.51 18.23
CA SER A 532 -4.40 36.82 18.30
C SER A 532 -5.07 36.81 16.94
N THR A 533 -4.29 36.86 15.86
CA THR A 533 -4.76 36.79 14.49
C THR A 533 -5.39 35.43 14.22
N ILE A 534 -6.55 35.45 13.59
CA ILE A 534 -7.18 34.25 13.03
C ILE A 534 -7.03 34.38 11.52
N TYR A 535 -6.12 33.58 10.96
CA TYR A 535 -5.89 33.53 9.52
C TYR A 535 -7.07 32.90 8.81
N ASP A 536 -7.40 33.39 7.62
CA ASP A 536 -8.32 32.67 6.73
C ASP A 536 -7.65 31.36 6.29
N LYS A 537 -6.50 31.52 5.62
CA LYS A 537 -5.71 30.41 5.06
C LYS A 537 -4.22 30.57 5.34
N ILE A 538 -3.54 29.45 5.47
CA ILE A 538 -2.08 29.35 5.42
C ILE A 538 -1.74 28.33 4.33
N ILE A 539 -1.10 28.76 3.26
CA ILE A 539 -0.75 27.93 2.10
C ILE A 539 0.75 27.71 2.09
N VAL A 540 1.18 26.45 2.09
CA VAL A 540 2.57 26.04 2.24
C VAL A 540 3.04 25.30 0.98
N GLU A 541 3.78 25.99 0.11
CA GLU A 541 4.54 25.40 -1.01
C GLU A 541 6.03 25.19 -0.65
N GLY A 542 6.57 26.00 0.26
CA GLY A 542 7.90 25.82 0.87
C GLY A 542 7.84 24.98 2.15
N SER A 543 8.48 25.44 3.23
CA SER A 543 8.43 24.79 4.54
C SER A 543 7.90 25.72 5.62
N LEU A 544 7.00 25.20 6.45
CA LEU A 544 6.54 25.84 7.67
C LEU A 544 6.83 24.93 8.87
N THR A 545 7.59 25.44 9.82
CA THR A 545 7.79 24.78 11.12
C THR A 545 7.15 25.59 12.24
N ILE A 546 6.13 25.02 12.88
CA ILE A 546 5.48 25.57 14.07
C ILE A 546 6.09 24.85 15.28
N ARG A 547 6.85 25.59 16.11
CA ARG A 547 7.50 25.02 17.29
C ARG A 547 7.69 26.05 18.39
N PRO A 548 7.68 25.65 19.68
CA PRO A 548 8.01 26.56 20.75
C PRO A 548 9.52 26.82 20.80
N VAL A 549 9.91 27.99 21.29
CA VAL A 549 11.31 28.32 21.58
C VAL A 549 11.47 28.56 23.08
N ASP A 550 10.66 29.44 23.67
CA ASP A 550 10.70 29.81 25.09
C ASP A 550 9.32 30.06 25.70
N ALA A 551 8.25 29.77 24.95
CA ALA A 551 6.87 29.94 25.37
C ALA A 551 5.94 28.99 24.62
N ASN A 552 4.73 28.83 25.15
CA ASN A 552 3.66 28.13 24.44
C ASN A 552 3.31 28.88 23.16
N VAL A 553 3.18 28.15 22.06
CA VAL A 553 2.85 28.68 20.74
C VAL A 553 1.39 28.39 20.44
N ARG A 554 0.66 29.40 19.96
CA ARG A 554 -0.69 29.22 19.44
C ARG A 554 -0.82 29.93 18.10
N ILE A 555 -1.34 29.20 17.12
CA ILE A 555 -1.73 29.72 15.81
C ILE A 555 -3.19 29.33 15.54
N ALA A 556 -3.97 30.25 14.98
CA ALA A 556 -5.35 30.01 14.61
C ALA A 556 -5.57 30.29 13.12
N ALA A 557 -6.15 29.34 12.40
CA ALA A 557 -6.44 29.47 10.98
C ALA A 557 -7.75 28.77 10.61
N GLY A 558 -8.43 29.24 9.57
CA GLY A 558 -9.53 28.51 8.94
C GLY A 558 -9.03 27.23 8.30
N THR A 559 -8.07 27.37 7.38
CA THR A 559 -7.45 26.22 6.69
C THR A 559 -5.94 26.36 6.61
N ILE A 560 -5.21 25.26 6.85
CA ILE A 560 -3.79 25.14 6.54
C ILE A 560 -3.65 24.15 5.39
N ILE A 561 -3.09 24.56 4.26
CA ILE A 561 -2.93 23.76 3.06
C ILE A 561 -1.44 23.55 2.83
N VAL A 562 -1.04 22.29 2.69
CA VAL A 562 0.32 21.87 2.33
C VAL A 562 0.24 21.31 0.92
N GLU A 563 0.70 22.12 -0.03
CA GLU A 563 0.68 21.78 -1.45
C GLU A 563 1.81 20.80 -1.79
N LYS A 564 1.78 20.27 -3.01
CA LYS A 564 2.85 19.40 -3.54
C LYS A 564 4.23 20.04 -3.37
N GLY A 565 5.16 19.31 -2.74
CA GLY A 565 6.52 19.79 -2.45
C GLY A 565 6.63 20.60 -1.16
N GLY A 566 5.51 21.11 -0.65
CA GLY A 566 5.44 21.80 0.63
C GLY A 566 5.64 20.88 1.82
N THR A 567 6.11 21.43 2.93
CA THR A 567 6.32 20.69 4.19
C THR A 567 5.79 21.48 5.38
N LEU A 568 4.85 20.91 6.13
CA LEU A 568 4.38 21.42 7.41
C LEU A 568 4.88 20.53 8.56
N ASN A 569 5.62 21.13 9.47
CA ASN A 569 6.12 20.50 10.69
C ASN A 569 5.51 21.19 11.91
N ILE A 570 4.74 20.46 12.73
CA ILE A 570 4.19 20.94 13.99
C ILE A 570 4.85 20.13 15.11
N LEU A 571 5.82 20.72 15.78
CA LEU A 571 6.77 19.97 16.60
C LEU A 571 6.90 20.57 18.00
N THR A 572 7.10 19.71 19.00
CA THR A 572 7.75 20.07 20.26
C THR A 572 9.03 19.29 20.41
N GLU A 573 10.05 19.89 21.02
CA GLU A 573 11.28 19.17 21.38
C GLU A 573 10.98 18.11 22.44
N GLU A 574 11.77 17.03 22.46
CA GLU A 574 11.64 15.99 23.49
C GLU A 574 11.73 16.62 24.89
N ASN A 575 10.75 16.31 25.75
CA ASN A 575 10.63 16.89 27.10
C ASN A 575 10.39 18.41 27.14
N SER A 576 9.91 19.04 26.05
CA SER A 576 9.50 20.45 26.07
C SER A 576 8.44 20.70 27.15
N GLU A 577 8.68 21.68 28.02
CA GLU A 577 7.67 22.20 28.97
C GLU A 577 6.63 23.08 28.26
N HIS A 578 6.91 23.47 27.02
CA HIS A 578 6.04 24.32 26.21
C HIS A 578 5.18 23.49 25.25
N THR A 579 3.98 24.02 24.97
CA THR A 579 3.01 23.42 24.06
C THR A 579 2.91 24.15 22.73
N VAL A 580 2.45 23.43 21.71
CA VAL A 580 1.98 24.02 20.45
C VAL A 580 0.48 23.77 20.35
N THR A 581 -0.30 24.81 20.08
CA THR A 581 -1.73 24.71 19.81
C THR A 581 -2.03 25.25 18.41
N VAL A 582 -2.54 24.40 17.54
CA VAL A 582 -3.13 24.79 16.25
C VAL A 582 -4.65 24.76 16.41
N GLU A 583 -5.27 25.92 16.25
CA GLU A 583 -6.70 26.07 16.38
C GLU A 583 -7.35 26.29 15.02
N ILE A 584 -8.16 25.33 14.59
CA ILE A 584 -8.97 25.45 13.38
C ILE A 584 -10.21 26.28 13.73
N ASN A 585 -10.25 27.49 13.21
CA ASN A 585 -11.35 28.42 13.38
C ASN A 585 -11.72 28.88 11.97
N GLY A 586 -12.80 28.35 11.42
CA GLY A 586 -13.27 28.63 10.06
C GLY A 586 -14.72 28.20 9.90
N ALA A 587 -15.42 28.79 8.93
CA ALA A 587 -16.75 28.35 8.55
C ALA A 587 -16.69 27.68 7.18
N LEU A 588 -17.53 26.69 6.95
CA LEU A 588 -17.68 26.12 5.62
C LEU A 588 -18.26 27.16 4.67
N ASP A 589 -17.69 27.27 3.48
CA ASP A 589 -18.21 28.08 2.37
C ASP A 589 -18.68 27.12 1.27
N ASP A 590 -19.97 26.79 1.28
CA ASP A 590 -20.58 25.85 0.33
C ASP A 590 -20.59 26.35 -1.13
N GLN A 591 -20.29 27.63 -1.36
CA GLN A 591 -20.18 28.20 -2.70
C GLN A 591 -18.76 28.10 -3.25
N ALA A 592 -17.76 28.43 -2.42
CA ALA A 592 -16.36 28.38 -2.81
C ALA A 592 -15.75 26.97 -2.71
N ASP A 593 -16.25 26.17 -1.78
CA ASP A 593 -15.81 24.81 -1.47
C ASP A 593 -17.04 23.89 -1.31
N PRO A 594 -17.73 23.58 -2.42
CA PRO A 594 -18.97 22.80 -2.38
C PRO A 594 -18.74 21.37 -1.86
N GLU A 595 -17.52 20.83 -1.95
CA GLU A 595 -17.17 19.53 -1.38
C GLU A 595 -16.71 19.61 0.09
N GLU A 596 -16.78 20.77 0.74
CA GLU A 596 -16.45 21.00 2.15
C GLU A 596 -15.06 20.45 2.55
N MET A 597 -14.11 20.47 1.60
CA MET A 597 -12.74 19.99 1.81
C MET A 597 -11.93 20.94 2.67
N MET A 598 -12.32 22.19 2.77
CA MET A 598 -11.67 23.23 3.58
C MET A 598 -12.08 23.11 5.06
N VAL A 599 -11.56 24.05 5.85
CA VAL A 599 -11.67 24.05 7.31
C VAL A 599 -10.93 22.84 7.89
N GLY A 600 -9.63 23.00 8.14
CA GLY A 600 -8.76 21.90 8.56
C GLY A 600 -7.29 22.07 8.21
N ILE A 601 -6.53 20.99 8.34
CA ILE A 601 -5.17 20.83 7.81
C ILE A 601 -5.24 19.85 6.64
N LEU A 602 -4.88 20.32 5.44
CA LEU A 602 -4.96 19.56 4.20
C LEU A 602 -3.56 19.40 3.62
N ALA A 603 -3.05 18.18 3.54
CA ALA A 603 -1.81 17.86 2.87
C ALA A 603 -2.12 17.21 1.51
N LEU A 604 -2.05 18.04 0.46
CA LEU A 604 -2.41 17.69 -0.92
C LEU A 604 -1.13 17.37 -1.71
N GLU A 605 -0.66 16.13 -1.62
CA GLU A 605 0.68 15.69 -2.05
C GLU A 605 1.85 16.34 -1.27
N GLY A 606 1.57 17.23 -0.32
CA GLY A 606 2.55 17.85 0.57
C GLY A 606 2.89 16.98 1.79
N SER A 607 4.02 17.27 2.43
CA SER A 607 4.49 16.54 3.61
C SER A 607 3.96 17.16 4.90
N LEU A 608 3.34 16.36 5.77
CA LEU A 608 2.83 16.75 7.07
C LEU A 608 3.45 15.89 8.18
N THR A 609 4.15 16.53 9.10
CA THR A 609 4.64 15.91 10.35
C THR A 609 4.08 16.68 11.55
N ILE A 610 3.33 15.99 12.40
CA ILE A 610 2.88 16.47 13.71
C ILE A 610 3.53 15.57 14.75
N SER A 611 4.36 16.12 15.63
CA SER A 611 5.08 15.34 16.64
C SER A 611 5.15 16.06 17.97
N GLY A 612 4.43 15.55 18.96
CA GLY A 612 4.55 15.96 20.37
C GLY A 612 5.60 15.17 21.14
N ASN A 613 5.75 15.52 22.42
CA ASN A 613 6.59 14.82 23.39
C ASN A 613 6.15 13.36 23.49
N GLU A 614 7.12 12.45 23.64
CA GLU A 614 6.79 11.06 23.89
C GLU A 614 6.00 10.91 25.20
N VAL A 615 4.96 10.10 25.16
CA VAL A 615 4.20 9.68 26.34
C VAL A 615 4.44 8.19 26.49
N HIS A 616 5.26 7.77 27.44
CA HIS A 616 5.57 6.34 27.59
C HIS A 616 4.34 5.53 28.00
N THR A 617 3.55 6.06 28.95
CA THR A 617 2.38 5.36 29.50
C THR A 617 1.11 6.07 29.12
N LYS A 618 0.34 5.42 28.24
CA LYS A 618 -0.85 5.99 27.59
C LYS A 618 -2.11 5.63 28.37
N MET A 619 -2.11 4.48 29.02
CA MET A 619 -3.18 4.04 29.90
C MET A 619 -2.62 3.19 31.02
N ALA A 620 -3.32 3.16 32.15
CA ALA A 620 -2.99 2.26 33.23
C ALA A 620 -4.26 1.79 33.98
N PRO A 621 -4.30 0.54 34.45
CA PRO A 621 -5.47 -0.01 35.12
C PRO A 621 -5.62 0.51 36.54
N LEU A 622 -6.87 0.73 36.94
CA LEU A 622 -7.25 0.97 38.33
C LEU A 622 -6.97 -0.28 39.17
N SER A 623 -6.21 -0.13 40.25
CA SER A 623 -5.96 -1.20 41.23
C SER A 623 -7.05 -1.30 42.32
N GLN A 624 -7.95 -0.32 42.37
CA GLN A 624 -9.12 -0.27 43.25
C GLN A 624 -10.28 0.41 42.52
N THR A 625 -11.52 0.11 42.91
CA THR A 625 -12.70 0.84 42.44
C THR A 625 -12.56 2.32 42.76
N ALA A 626 -12.64 3.18 41.75
CA ALA A 626 -12.70 4.62 41.95
C ALA A 626 -14.14 4.98 42.33
N THR A 627 -14.35 5.47 43.54
CA THR A 627 -15.72 5.69 44.07
C THR A 627 -16.15 7.14 43.84
N ALA A 628 -17.41 7.36 43.47
CA ALA A 628 -18.03 8.67 43.36
C ALA A 628 -17.84 9.47 44.66
N GLY A 629 -17.50 10.76 44.52
CA GLY A 629 -17.15 11.66 45.62
C GLY A 629 -15.72 11.52 46.14
N SER A 630 -14.96 10.50 45.72
CA SER A 630 -13.50 10.45 45.92
C SER A 630 -12.82 11.37 44.92
N ASN A 631 -11.67 11.94 45.28
CA ASN A 631 -10.74 12.57 44.34
C ASN A 631 -9.42 11.81 44.26
N VAL A 632 -9.37 10.57 44.75
CA VAL A 632 -8.16 9.73 44.72
C VAL A 632 -8.42 8.52 43.84
N LEU A 633 -7.54 8.31 42.86
CA LEU A 633 -7.43 7.10 42.04
C LEU A 633 -6.23 6.30 42.51
N VAL A 634 -6.36 4.98 42.60
CA VAL A 634 -5.23 4.08 42.89
C VAL A 634 -4.87 3.35 41.61
N ILE A 635 -3.85 3.81 40.91
CA ILE A 635 -3.47 3.38 39.56
C ILE A 635 -2.10 2.70 39.58
N ASN A 636 -1.97 1.57 38.90
CA ASN A 636 -0.66 0.97 38.66
C ASN A 636 0.18 1.93 37.80
N GLU A 637 1.47 2.09 38.07
CA GLU A 637 2.35 2.95 37.24
C GLU A 637 1.98 4.45 37.24
N ALA A 638 1.25 4.93 38.25
CA ALA A 638 0.87 6.35 38.39
C ALA A 638 2.05 7.35 38.31
N ALA A 639 3.26 6.92 38.66
CA ALA A 639 4.47 7.73 38.62
C ALA A 639 4.92 8.14 37.21
N GLU A 640 4.36 7.53 36.16
CA GLU A 640 4.69 7.83 34.76
C GLU A 640 3.78 8.91 34.15
N PHE A 641 2.76 9.36 34.88
CA PHE A 641 1.96 10.53 34.51
C PHE A 641 2.53 11.82 35.12
N ALA A 642 2.05 12.96 34.62
CA ALA A 642 2.47 14.27 35.11
C ALA A 642 1.35 15.00 35.86
N VAL A 643 1.73 15.74 36.90
CA VAL A 643 0.84 16.72 37.56
C VAL A 643 0.43 17.79 36.55
N GLY A 644 -0.84 18.17 36.57
CA GLY A 644 -1.47 19.03 35.56
C GLY A 644 -1.95 18.29 34.31
N GLY A 645 -1.59 17.02 34.15
CA GLY A 645 -2.11 16.18 33.07
C GLY A 645 -3.56 15.73 33.31
N GLU A 646 -4.21 15.24 32.27
CA GLU A 646 -5.61 14.81 32.28
C GLU A 646 -5.74 13.31 32.09
N LEU A 647 -6.60 12.69 32.90
CA LEU A 647 -6.99 11.29 32.83
C LEU A 647 -8.47 11.17 32.48
N THR A 648 -8.80 10.36 31.49
CA THR A 648 -10.20 9.99 31.19
C THR A 648 -10.49 8.58 31.70
N LEU A 649 -11.62 8.44 32.40
CA LEU A 649 -12.13 7.18 32.93
C LEU A 649 -13.36 6.75 32.12
N PRO A 650 -13.45 5.47 31.70
CA PRO A 650 -14.56 4.96 30.91
C PRO A 650 -15.83 4.76 31.77
N ASP A 651 -16.99 4.76 31.11
CA ASP A 651 -18.25 4.30 31.71
C ASP A 651 -18.19 2.79 32.00
N THR A 652 -18.32 2.41 33.29
CA THR A 652 -18.30 1.00 33.72
C THR A 652 -19.65 0.53 34.27
N GLN A 653 -20.76 1.18 33.91
CA GLN A 653 -22.08 0.76 34.35
C GLN A 653 -22.38 -0.68 33.93
N GLU A 654 -22.79 -1.49 34.90
CA GLU A 654 -23.27 -2.85 34.67
C GLU A 654 -24.80 -2.89 34.62
N GLY A 655 -25.34 -3.87 33.89
CA GLY A 655 -26.76 -4.13 33.87
C GLY A 655 -27.58 -3.17 33.01
N LEU A 656 -26.97 -2.59 31.97
CA LEU A 656 -27.70 -1.78 30.98
C LEU A 656 -28.41 -2.68 29.95
N ASN A 657 -29.66 -2.37 29.59
CA ASN A 657 -30.39 -3.11 28.56
C ASN A 657 -30.10 -2.53 27.17
N VAL A 658 -29.19 -3.17 26.43
CA VAL A 658 -28.72 -2.76 25.10
C VAL A 658 -29.42 -3.49 23.95
N GLY A 659 -30.26 -4.50 24.24
CA GLY A 659 -30.90 -5.35 23.25
C GLY A 659 -31.93 -4.66 22.33
N HIS A 660 -32.02 -3.33 22.36
CA HIS A 660 -32.90 -2.56 21.51
C HIS A 660 -32.09 -1.53 20.71
N TRP A 661 -32.27 -1.48 19.40
CA TRP A 661 -31.62 -0.54 18.47
C TRP A 661 -31.81 0.94 18.84
N ASN A 662 -32.76 1.25 19.72
CA ASN A 662 -32.96 2.61 20.25
C ASN A 662 -32.23 2.87 21.58
N PHE A 663 -31.25 2.07 22.02
CA PHE A 663 -30.41 2.46 23.15
C PHE A 663 -29.54 3.67 22.75
N PRO A 664 -29.45 4.74 23.57
CA PRO A 664 -30.04 4.95 24.90
C PRO A 664 -31.47 5.53 24.95
N ALA A 665 -32.08 5.95 23.84
CA ALA A 665 -33.39 6.65 23.81
C ALA A 665 -34.56 5.93 24.53
N CYS A 666 -34.49 4.62 24.81
CA CYS A 666 -35.52 3.89 25.54
C CYS A 666 -35.25 3.67 27.04
N CYS A 667 -34.11 4.08 27.58
CA CYS A 667 -33.73 3.84 28.98
C CYS A 667 -33.04 5.09 29.56
N SER A 668 -33.08 5.28 30.87
CA SER A 668 -32.46 6.42 31.58
C SER A 668 -30.92 6.40 31.58
N TYR A 669 -30.29 5.96 30.48
CA TYR A 669 -28.84 5.92 30.36
C TYR A 669 -28.28 7.34 30.38
N THR A 670 -27.24 7.51 31.18
CA THR A 670 -26.40 8.70 31.23
C THR A 670 -24.98 8.19 31.09
N ASP A 671 -24.24 8.73 30.14
CA ASP A 671 -22.81 8.43 29.98
C ASP A 671 -22.06 8.85 31.24
N GLN A 672 -21.35 7.90 31.85
CA GLN A 672 -20.54 8.11 33.06
C GLN A 672 -19.05 8.28 32.76
N THR A 673 -18.66 8.42 31.49
CA THR A 673 -17.30 8.79 31.12
C THR A 673 -16.98 10.17 31.70
N GLU A 674 -15.91 10.27 32.48
CA GLU A 674 -15.47 11.55 33.05
C GLU A 674 -13.96 11.74 32.94
N THR A 675 -13.52 13.01 32.97
CA THR A 675 -12.11 13.39 32.90
C THR A 675 -11.72 14.12 34.17
N CYS A 676 -10.55 13.76 34.72
CA CYS A 676 -9.98 14.39 35.89
C CYS A 676 -8.60 14.98 35.59
N THR A 677 -8.30 16.13 36.20
CA THR A 677 -6.97 16.76 36.13
C THR A 677 -6.14 16.31 37.32
N ILE A 678 -4.91 15.87 37.09
CA ILE A 678 -4.00 15.38 38.13
C ILE A 678 -3.48 16.55 38.97
N ALA A 679 -3.92 16.64 40.24
CA ALA A 679 -3.44 17.63 41.19
C ALA A 679 -2.14 17.21 41.89
N ALA A 680 -1.99 15.91 42.20
CA ALA A 680 -0.81 15.36 42.87
C ALA A 680 -0.65 13.87 42.60
N ILE A 681 0.59 13.38 42.69
CA ILE A 681 0.94 11.96 42.57
C ILE A 681 1.76 11.56 43.82
N ASP A 682 1.32 10.52 44.53
CA ASP A 682 2.01 9.94 45.69
C ASP A 682 2.07 8.41 45.54
N GLY A 683 3.19 7.90 45.03
CA GLY A 683 3.35 6.48 44.71
C GLY A 683 2.38 6.01 43.63
N ASN A 684 1.46 5.10 43.98
CA ASN A 684 0.42 4.59 43.10
C ASN A 684 -0.92 5.34 43.24
N GLN A 685 -0.94 6.46 43.97
CA GLN A 685 -2.13 7.27 44.17
C GLN A 685 -2.05 8.56 43.37
N ILE A 686 -3.13 8.85 42.65
CA ILE A 686 -3.34 10.08 41.91
C ILE A 686 -4.46 10.83 42.58
N THR A 687 -4.19 12.07 42.98
CA THR A 687 -5.22 12.99 43.46
C THR A 687 -5.71 13.82 42.29
N CYS A 688 -6.98 13.72 41.93
CA CYS A 688 -7.66 14.60 40.98
C CYS A 688 -7.99 15.96 41.63
N GLU A 689 -8.01 17.03 40.83
CA GLU A 689 -8.43 18.37 41.28
C GLU A 689 -9.91 18.37 41.72
N GLN A 690 -10.76 17.68 40.97
CA GLN A 690 -12.17 17.47 41.25
C GLN A 690 -12.44 16.08 41.85
N THR A 691 -13.49 15.98 42.66
CA THR A 691 -14.07 14.68 43.04
C THR A 691 -14.79 14.06 41.86
N LEU A 692 -14.64 12.75 41.69
CA LEU A 692 -15.35 11.95 40.70
C LEU A 692 -16.87 12.05 40.92
N MET A 693 -17.61 12.09 39.82
CA MET A 693 -19.07 12.08 39.84
C MET A 693 -19.63 10.65 39.89
N TYR A 694 -18.89 9.68 39.37
CA TYR A 694 -19.34 8.32 39.15
C TYR A 694 -18.39 7.28 39.76
N ASP A 695 -18.90 6.06 39.90
CA ASP A 695 -18.10 4.91 40.28
C ASP A 695 -17.46 4.31 39.02
N HIS A 696 -16.16 4.01 39.07
CA HIS A 696 -15.44 3.28 38.03
C HIS A 696 -14.89 1.97 38.57
N ALA A 697 -15.15 0.88 37.86
CA ALA A 697 -14.80 -0.47 38.28
C ALA A 697 -13.29 -0.66 38.43
N ILE A 698 -12.89 -1.50 39.40
CA ILE A 698 -11.51 -1.99 39.48
C ILE A 698 -11.10 -2.64 38.15
N SER A 699 -9.83 -2.48 37.78
CA SER A 699 -9.22 -2.95 36.54
C SER A 699 -9.66 -2.24 35.26
N SER A 700 -10.60 -1.28 35.30
CA SER A 700 -10.79 -0.40 34.13
C SER A 700 -9.57 0.50 33.97
N ASN A 701 -9.28 0.92 32.75
CA ASN A 701 -8.10 1.73 32.47
C ASN A 701 -8.41 3.22 32.61
N ALA A 702 -7.44 3.98 33.12
CA ALA A 702 -7.41 5.43 33.05
C ALA A 702 -6.55 5.85 31.85
N ALA A 703 -7.13 6.57 30.89
CA ALA A 703 -6.45 7.06 29.71
C ALA A 703 -5.75 8.39 29.98
N TYR A 704 -4.45 8.49 29.75
CA TYR A 704 -3.70 9.74 29.83
C TYR A 704 -3.75 10.50 28.50
N ILE A 705 -4.53 11.58 28.46
CA ILE A 705 -4.91 12.27 27.21
C ILE A 705 -4.16 13.58 26.95
N SER A 706 -3.33 14.03 27.90
CA SER A 706 -2.50 15.24 27.71
C SER A 706 -1.37 15.01 26.72
N ARG A 707 -1.18 15.95 25.79
CA ARG A 707 -0.08 15.99 24.80
C ARG A 707 0.44 17.41 24.66
N SER A 708 1.70 17.55 24.28
CA SER A 708 2.34 18.87 24.10
C SER A 708 1.94 19.56 22.80
N VAL A 709 1.52 18.80 21.78
CA VAL A 709 0.90 19.34 20.57
C VAL A 709 -0.60 19.11 20.62
N VAL A 710 -1.37 20.19 20.47
CA VAL A 710 -2.84 20.18 20.44
C VAL A 710 -3.33 20.74 19.11
N ILE A 711 -4.07 19.93 18.35
CA ILE A 711 -4.82 20.37 17.18
C ILE A 711 -6.30 20.33 17.55
N ARG A 712 -7.00 21.45 17.46
CA ARG A 712 -8.40 21.51 17.88
C ARG A 712 -9.24 22.40 16.98
N THR A 713 -10.52 22.09 16.86
CA THR A 713 -11.50 23.08 16.37
C THR A 713 -11.76 24.11 17.48
N SER A 714 -11.79 25.39 17.13
CA SER A 714 -12.17 26.48 18.04
C SER A 714 -13.61 26.32 18.51
N GLU A 715 -13.89 26.67 19.77
CA GLU A 715 -15.27 26.79 20.27
C GLU A 715 -16.07 27.87 19.55
N ALA A 716 -15.39 28.86 18.97
CA ALA A 716 -16.02 29.90 18.16
C ALA A 716 -16.33 29.45 16.72
N SER A 717 -15.77 28.31 16.29
CA SER A 717 -16.00 27.75 14.96
C SER A 717 -17.41 27.18 14.88
N THR A 718 -18.14 27.48 13.80
CA THR A 718 -19.44 26.84 13.52
C THR A 718 -19.26 25.44 12.97
N ASP A 719 -18.14 25.21 12.30
CA ASP A 719 -17.82 23.98 11.61
C ASP A 719 -16.56 23.35 12.18
N ARG A 720 -16.53 22.02 12.17
CA ARG A 720 -15.40 21.26 12.68
C ARG A 720 -14.31 21.14 11.62
N GLY A 721 -13.07 21.36 12.05
CA GLY A 721 -11.90 21.10 11.24
C GLY A 721 -11.67 19.62 10.98
N HIS A 722 -10.76 19.28 10.08
CA HIS A 722 -10.28 17.91 9.90
C HIS A 722 -8.78 17.88 9.52
N ILE A 723 -8.13 16.71 9.61
CA ILE A 723 -6.77 16.51 9.09
C ILE A 723 -6.87 15.51 7.93
N LEU A 724 -6.55 15.96 6.72
CA LEU A 724 -6.58 15.16 5.51
C LEU A 724 -5.19 15.08 4.90
N HIS A 725 -4.78 13.89 4.49
CA HIS A 725 -3.63 13.70 3.61
C HIS A 725 -4.02 12.87 2.40
N THR A 726 -3.51 13.25 1.22
CA THR A 726 -3.63 12.50 -0.03
C THR A 726 -2.33 12.57 -0.82
N GLY A 727 -2.03 11.54 -1.61
CA GLY A 727 -0.88 11.53 -2.51
C GLY A 727 0.43 11.10 -1.85
N ALA A 728 1.56 11.61 -2.37
CA ALA A 728 2.90 11.06 -2.13
C ALA A 728 3.74 11.82 -1.08
N GLY A 729 3.18 12.82 -0.42
CA GLY A 729 3.87 13.54 0.65
C GLY A 729 3.97 12.70 1.92
N LYS A 730 4.94 12.99 2.80
CA LYS A 730 5.05 12.28 4.09
C LYS A 730 3.82 12.56 4.96
N PHE A 731 3.29 11.57 5.68
CA PHE A 731 2.18 11.81 6.62
C PHE A 731 2.35 11.13 7.97
N GLU A 732 2.68 11.94 8.99
CA GLU A 732 2.87 11.46 10.36
C GLU A 732 2.14 12.34 11.36
N VAL A 733 1.35 11.70 12.23
CA VAL A 733 0.71 12.32 13.39
C VAL A 733 1.08 11.49 14.61
N ARG A 734 1.96 12.03 15.45
CA ARG A 734 2.58 11.34 16.58
C ARG A 734 2.43 12.14 17.86
N ASN A 735 2.01 11.47 18.94
CA ASN A 735 1.89 12.03 20.28
C ASN A 735 1.16 13.38 20.30
N ALA A 736 0.14 13.54 19.46
CA ALA A 736 -0.64 14.76 19.35
C ALA A 736 -2.02 14.56 19.97
N ARG A 737 -2.60 15.63 20.53
CA ARG A 737 -3.98 15.67 20.96
C ARG A 737 -4.82 16.30 19.85
N VAL A 738 -5.84 15.60 19.39
CA VAL A 738 -6.73 15.99 18.29
C VAL A 738 -8.14 16.14 18.84
N GLU A 739 -8.66 17.36 18.88
CA GLU A 739 -9.92 17.66 19.59
C GLU A 739 -10.99 18.28 18.71
N HIS A 740 -12.20 17.74 18.78
CA HIS A 740 -13.34 18.33 18.10
C HIS A 740 -13.17 18.47 16.58
N LEU A 741 -12.35 17.60 15.95
CA LEU A 741 -12.21 17.50 14.49
C LEU A 741 -13.12 16.41 13.88
N GLY A 742 -13.23 16.38 12.55
CA GLY A 742 -14.10 15.51 11.76
C GLY A 742 -15.54 16.00 11.69
N ARG A 743 -16.41 15.23 11.05
CA ARG A 743 -17.85 15.54 10.92
C ARG A 743 -18.53 15.83 12.26
N THR A 744 -19.61 16.61 12.19
CA THR A 744 -20.47 16.95 13.32
C THR A 744 -21.52 15.87 13.63
N SER A 745 -21.90 15.05 12.65
CA SER A 745 -22.99 14.07 12.77
C SER A 745 -22.70 12.70 12.14
N THR A 746 -23.36 11.66 12.67
CA THR A 746 -23.47 10.30 12.14
C THR A 746 -24.70 10.09 11.24
N ASP A 747 -25.38 11.18 10.87
CA ASP A 747 -26.48 11.14 9.89
C ASP A 747 -26.01 10.53 8.56
N LEU A 748 -26.98 10.19 7.71
CA LEU A 748 -26.72 9.66 6.37
C LEU A 748 -25.74 10.57 5.62
N ILE A 749 -24.76 9.97 4.94
CA ILE A 749 -23.94 10.73 3.98
C ILE A 749 -24.88 11.41 3.00
N ASP A 750 -24.70 12.72 2.89
CA ASP A 750 -25.36 13.57 1.93
C ASP A 750 -24.27 14.38 1.27
N SER A 751 -23.62 13.76 0.30
CA SER A 751 -22.45 14.30 -0.38
C SER A 751 -22.84 15.21 -1.53
N THR A 752 -22.05 16.26 -1.72
CA THR A 752 -22.16 17.13 -2.90
C THR A 752 -21.97 16.32 -4.17
N VAL A 753 -22.85 16.52 -5.15
CA VAL A 753 -22.77 15.86 -6.46
C VAL A 753 -22.40 16.90 -7.50
N MET A 754 -21.19 16.77 -8.01
CA MET A 754 -20.65 17.62 -9.06
C MET A 754 -20.41 16.85 -10.35
N ALA A 755 -20.52 17.53 -11.48
CA ALA A 755 -20.17 16.98 -12.79
C ALA A 755 -19.40 18.02 -13.61
N PRO A 756 -18.46 17.61 -14.49
CA PRO A 756 -17.81 18.53 -15.41
C PRO A 756 -18.85 19.27 -16.27
N ASP A 757 -18.64 20.57 -16.46
CA ASP A 757 -19.41 21.38 -17.40
C ASP A 757 -19.06 20.97 -18.84
N GLY A 758 -19.94 20.20 -19.47
CA GLY A 758 -19.75 19.67 -20.82
C GLY A 758 -19.68 20.74 -21.92
N ASP A 759 -20.08 21.98 -21.63
CA ASP A 759 -20.03 23.09 -22.60
C ASP A 759 -18.64 23.77 -22.64
N LEU A 760 -17.72 23.39 -21.76
CA LEU A 760 -16.40 24.01 -21.62
C LEU A 760 -15.27 23.00 -21.75
N ASN A 761 -14.39 23.24 -22.73
CA ASN A 761 -13.18 22.44 -22.93
C ASN A 761 -12.05 22.98 -22.05
N PHE A 762 -11.70 22.23 -21.00
CA PHE A 762 -10.51 22.49 -20.18
C PHE A 762 -9.33 21.62 -20.61
N PRO A 763 -8.09 22.02 -20.31
CA PRO A 763 -6.93 21.15 -20.44
C PRO A 763 -7.12 19.83 -19.66
N PRO A 764 -6.46 18.73 -20.07
CA PRO A 764 -6.49 17.48 -19.31
C PRO A 764 -6.16 17.70 -17.82
N GLY A 765 -6.95 17.11 -16.93
CA GLY A 765 -6.77 17.24 -15.47
C GLY A 765 -7.38 18.49 -14.84
N GLN A 766 -8.03 19.35 -15.64
CA GLN A 766 -8.83 20.47 -15.16
C GLN A 766 -10.27 20.32 -15.65
N ALA A 767 -11.21 20.70 -14.81
CA ALA A 767 -12.60 20.84 -15.19
C ALA A 767 -13.21 21.97 -14.38
N LYS A 768 -14.19 22.63 -15.00
CA LYS A 768 -15.18 23.37 -14.25
C LYS A 768 -16.26 22.39 -13.84
N MET A 769 -16.64 22.46 -12.58
CA MET A 769 -17.65 21.58 -12.01
C MET A 769 -18.99 22.33 -11.88
N ILE A 770 -20.08 21.67 -12.28
CA ILE A 770 -21.45 22.09 -12.00
C ILE A 770 -21.92 21.33 -10.77
N VAL A 771 -22.25 22.06 -9.71
CA VAL A 771 -22.88 21.49 -8.51
C VAL A 771 -24.36 21.24 -8.82
N SER A 772 -24.72 19.96 -8.96
CA SER A 772 -26.10 19.54 -9.20
C SER A 772 -26.88 19.28 -7.91
N HIS A 773 -26.15 19.04 -6.81
CA HIS A 773 -26.66 18.85 -5.46
C HIS A 773 -25.58 19.30 -4.47
N GLN A 774 -25.95 20.18 -3.53
CA GLN A 774 -25.07 20.57 -2.43
C GLN A 774 -25.35 19.66 -1.24
N GLY A 775 -24.32 18.94 -0.80
CA GLY A 775 -24.40 18.07 0.35
C GLY A 775 -24.56 18.85 1.65
N SER A 776 -25.16 18.22 2.65
CA SER A 776 -25.27 18.76 4.02
C SER A 776 -24.49 17.95 5.06
N ASN A 777 -23.87 16.85 4.64
CA ASN A 777 -23.16 15.93 5.53
C ASN A 777 -22.12 15.13 4.75
N GLN A 778 -21.05 15.83 4.42
CA GLN A 778 -20.08 15.39 3.43
C GLN A 778 -19.24 14.20 3.88
N ILE A 779 -18.82 13.35 2.94
CA ILE A 779 -17.88 12.24 3.17
C ILE A 779 -16.44 12.76 3.34
N ALA A 780 -15.52 11.92 3.79
CA ALA A 780 -14.08 12.19 3.87
C ALA A 780 -13.61 13.26 4.88
N ARG A 781 -14.52 13.88 5.64
CA ARG A 781 -14.20 14.81 6.73
C ARG A 781 -14.03 14.08 8.07
N TYR A 782 -12.90 13.41 8.29
CA TYR A 782 -12.62 12.66 9.53
C TYR A 782 -11.55 13.35 10.38
N ALA A 783 -11.46 13.03 11.68
CA ALA A 783 -10.53 13.78 12.55
C ALA A 783 -9.07 13.67 12.09
N VAL A 784 -8.63 12.47 11.70
CA VAL A 784 -7.37 12.22 11.00
C VAL A 784 -7.61 11.22 9.87
N HIS A 785 -7.27 11.57 8.64
CA HIS A 785 -7.63 10.82 7.45
C HIS A 785 -6.45 10.64 6.49
N ALA A 786 -5.97 9.40 6.36
CA ALA A 786 -5.09 9.01 5.24
C ALA A 786 -5.97 8.57 4.07
N HIS A 787 -6.12 9.44 3.08
CA HIS A 787 -7.04 9.28 1.96
C HIS A 787 -6.27 9.02 0.67
N HIS A 788 -6.24 7.76 0.21
CA HIS A 788 -5.44 7.36 -0.96
C HIS A 788 -3.97 7.78 -0.85
N SER A 789 -3.39 7.60 0.34
CA SER A 789 -1.98 7.87 0.61
C SER A 789 -1.10 6.95 -0.22
N LEU A 790 -0.21 7.53 -1.02
CA LEU A 790 0.81 6.83 -1.82
C LEU A 790 2.12 6.64 -1.06
N VAL A 791 2.12 7.00 0.23
CA VAL A 791 3.17 6.65 1.18
C VAL A 791 2.56 5.94 2.37
N GLU A 792 3.42 5.30 3.13
CA GLU A 792 3.09 4.81 4.46
C GLU A 792 2.81 5.99 5.41
N ALA A 793 1.65 5.96 6.07
CA ALA A 793 1.26 6.96 7.05
C ALA A 793 1.37 6.42 8.48
N TYR A 794 1.61 7.30 9.44
CA TYR A 794 1.81 6.92 10.84
C TYR A 794 0.90 7.72 11.78
N PHE A 795 0.01 7.02 12.48
CA PHE A 795 -0.80 7.54 13.57
C PHE A 795 -0.35 6.85 14.86
N SER A 796 0.48 7.50 15.67
CA SER A 796 1.07 6.86 16.85
C SER A 796 0.96 7.67 18.14
N GLY A 797 0.53 7.07 19.23
CA GLY A 797 0.56 7.71 20.56
C GLY A 797 -0.42 8.88 20.72
N ASN A 798 -1.33 9.10 19.78
CA ASN A 798 -2.22 10.27 19.78
C ASN A 798 -3.33 10.13 20.83
N ALA A 799 -3.94 11.26 21.20
CA ALA A 799 -5.19 11.31 21.96
C ALA A 799 -6.26 12.03 21.13
N VAL A 800 -7.28 11.30 20.67
CA VAL A 800 -8.34 11.81 19.79
C VAL A 800 -9.64 11.95 20.56
N LEU A 801 -10.15 13.18 20.71
CA LEU A 801 -11.14 13.59 21.72
C LEU A 801 -12.28 14.41 21.11
N PRO A 802 -13.50 14.31 21.67
CA PRO A 802 -14.61 13.62 21.05
C PRO A 802 -14.81 13.95 19.58
N VAL A 803 -14.95 12.92 18.75
CA VAL A 803 -15.16 13.03 17.30
C VAL A 803 -16.62 12.82 16.94
N GLY A 804 -17.18 13.72 16.12
CA GLY A 804 -18.62 13.72 15.85
C GLY A 804 -19.07 12.61 14.89
N ARG A 805 -18.12 11.98 14.20
CA ARG A 805 -18.28 10.69 13.51
C ARG A 805 -17.06 9.81 13.74
N ASP A 806 -16.10 9.76 12.82
CA ASP A 806 -14.97 8.82 12.86
C ASP A 806 -13.67 9.50 13.30
N GLY A 807 -12.85 8.77 14.07
CA GLY A 807 -11.60 9.26 14.66
C GLY A 807 -10.42 9.17 13.71
N LEU A 808 -9.76 8.01 13.72
CA LEU A 808 -8.61 7.70 12.87
C LEU A 808 -9.07 6.88 11.67
N VAL A 809 -8.88 7.39 10.46
CA VAL A 809 -9.37 6.75 9.24
C VAL A 809 -8.23 6.48 8.27
N ALA A 810 -8.16 5.22 7.84
CA ALA A 810 -7.36 4.79 6.71
C ALA A 810 -8.33 4.44 5.57
N HIS A 811 -8.14 5.09 4.43
CA HIS A 811 -8.93 4.86 3.23
C HIS A 811 -7.98 4.54 2.10
N ASN A 812 -7.98 3.28 1.66
CA ASN A 812 -7.16 2.75 0.58
C ASN A 812 -5.71 3.26 0.70
N SER A 813 -5.14 3.03 1.89
CA SER A 813 -3.84 3.52 2.32
C SER A 813 -3.15 2.46 3.18
N ARG A 814 -1.82 2.51 3.27
CA ARG A 814 -1.08 1.75 4.28
C ARG A 814 -0.82 2.64 5.48
N VAL A 815 -1.31 2.24 6.66
CA VAL A 815 -1.24 3.07 7.86
C VAL A 815 -0.80 2.26 9.08
N HIS A 816 0.14 2.80 9.82
CA HIS A 816 0.54 2.31 11.14
C HIS A 816 -0.27 3.04 12.21
N ILE A 817 -1.24 2.36 12.82
CA ILE A 817 -2.12 2.92 13.85
C ILE A 817 -1.75 2.30 15.20
N LEU A 818 -0.88 2.98 15.95
CA LEU A 818 -0.15 2.40 17.08
C LEU A 818 -0.37 3.19 18.38
N ASP A 819 -0.73 2.50 19.48
CA ASP A 819 -0.74 3.08 20.83
C ASP A 819 -1.58 4.37 20.98
N ASN A 820 -2.62 4.55 20.15
CA ASN A 820 -3.47 5.74 20.22
C ASN A 820 -4.57 5.57 21.28
N ILE A 821 -5.02 6.69 21.84
CA ILE A 821 -6.21 6.79 22.67
C ILE A 821 -7.30 7.48 21.86
N VAL A 822 -8.47 6.87 21.75
CA VAL A 822 -9.63 7.48 21.11
C VAL A 822 -10.79 7.51 22.10
N VAL A 823 -11.31 8.70 22.41
CA VAL A 823 -12.39 8.88 23.39
C VAL A 823 -13.61 9.47 22.69
N GLY A 824 -14.75 8.79 22.80
CA GLY A 824 -16.04 9.37 22.47
C GLY A 824 -16.25 9.61 20.98
N ALA A 825 -15.79 8.70 20.13
CA ALA A 825 -16.18 8.69 18.73
C ALA A 825 -17.66 8.31 18.60
N ASN A 826 -18.46 9.20 18.01
CA ASN A 826 -19.87 8.90 17.78
C ASN A 826 -20.03 7.83 16.69
N GLY A 827 -19.24 7.85 15.63
CA GLY A 827 -19.23 6.87 14.54
C GLY A 827 -18.34 5.69 14.90
N THR A 828 -17.08 5.73 14.48
CA THR A 828 -16.08 4.71 14.77
C THR A 828 -14.79 5.34 15.31
N GLY A 829 -14.18 4.72 16.33
CA GLY A 829 -12.87 5.14 16.83
C GLY A 829 -11.77 5.05 15.77
N ILE A 830 -11.56 3.84 15.23
CA ILE A 830 -10.61 3.55 14.14
C ILE A 830 -11.35 2.87 12.97
N PHE A 831 -11.29 3.46 11.78
CA PHE A 831 -12.05 3.04 10.61
C PHE A 831 -11.11 2.68 9.45
N LEU A 832 -11.16 1.43 9.01
CA LEU A 832 -10.51 0.95 7.78
C LEU A 832 -11.57 0.84 6.68
N GLU A 833 -11.60 1.85 5.81
CA GLU A 833 -12.80 2.20 5.04
C GLU A 833 -13.05 1.29 3.83
N ASP A 834 -12.05 1.00 3.02
CA ASP A 834 -12.21 0.41 1.68
C ASP A 834 -11.88 -1.09 1.60
N GLY A 835 -11.25 -1.62 2.64
CA GLY A 835 -10.90 -3.02 2.80
C GLY A 835 -9.59 -3.42 2.14
N THR A 836 -8.95 -2.48 1.45
CA THR A 836 -7.58 -2.61 0.91
C THR A 836 -6.52 -2.01 1.82
N GLU A 837 -6.91 -1.47 2.98
CA GLU A 837 -5.96 -0.93 3.94
C GLU A 837 -5.04 -2.02 4.46
N THR A 838 -3.74 -1.71 4.50
CA THR A 838 -2.72 -2.57 5.09
C THR A 838 -1.99 -1.85 6.21
N GLY A 839 -1.19 -2.60 6.96
CA GLY A 839 -0.41 -2.07 8.06
C GLY A 839 -0.95 -2.51 9.43
N PRO A 840 -0.17 -2.25 10.49
CA PRO A 840 -0.49 -2.67 11.85
C PRO A 840 -1.44 -1.69 12.56
N VAL A 841 -2.49 -2.22 13.20
CA VAL A 841 -3.40 -1.53 14.13
C VAL A 841 -3.18 -2.12 15.52
N LEU A 842 -2.25 -1.54 16.28
CA LEU A 842 -1.71 -2.15 17.50
C LEU A 842 -1.95 -1.32 18.75
N ASN A 843 -2.30 -2.00 19.85
CA ASN A 843 -2.26 -1.47 21.21
C ASN A 843 -3.05 -0.15 21.41
N ASN A 844 -4.07 0.10 20.59
CA ASN A 844 -4.88 1.30 20.73
C ASN A 844 -5.89 1.10 21.88
N TYR A 845 -6.18 2.17 22.61
CA TYR A 845 -7.19 2.21 23.66
C TYR A 845 -8.38 3.07 23.23
N ILE A 846 -9.57 2.48 23.17
CA ILE A 846 -10.78 3.16 22.71
C ILE A 846 -11.80 3.21 23.84
N ILE A 847 -12.22 4.42 24.23
CA ILE A 847 -13.29 4.65 25.19
C ILE A 847 -14.55 5.09 24.44
N GLY A 848 -15.55 4.21 24.39
CA GLY A 848 -16.86 4.50 23.81
C GLY A 848 -17.75 5.30 24.77
N ARG A 849 -18.53 6.25 24.24
CA ARG A 849 -19.50 7.08 25.02
C ARG A 849 -20.96 6.82 24.64
N GLY A 850 -21.20 5.82 23.79
CA GLY A 850 -22.44 5.65 23.06
C GLY A 850 -22.52 6.64 21.89
N GLY A 851 -22.94 6.14 20.74
CA GLY A 851 -22.91 6.90 19.51
C GLY A 851 -23.76 6.28 18.43
N GLY A 852 -23.52 6.76 17.22
CA GLY A 852 -23.99 6.18 15.99
C GLY A 852 -25.38 6.59 15.58
N SER A 853 -25.75 6.20 14.36
CA SER A 853 -27.12 6.32 13.87
C SER A 853 -28.07 5.32 14.54
N ARG A 854 -27.52 4.34 15.26
CA ARG A 854 -28.18 3.35 16.13
C ARG A 854 -29.17 2.39 15.44
N GLY A 855 -29.61 2.72 14.22
CA GLY A 855 -30.49 1.91 13.39
C GLY A 855 -29.85 1.57 12.05
N GLY A 856 -29.53 0.29 11.87
CA GLY A 856 -29.36 -0.33 10.56
C GLY A 856 -28.22 0.24 9.73
N ASP A 857 -26.97 0.00 10.13
CA ASP A 857 -25.89 -0.18 9.13
C ASP A 857 -26.50 -1.07 8.04
N ASP A 858 -27.03 -2.25 8.41
CA ASP A 858 -27.83 -3.19 7.59
C ASP A 858 -28.85 -2.52 6.65
N GLY A 859 -29.62 -1.55 7.17
CA GLY A 859 -30.63 -0.83 6.40
C GLY A 859 -30.01 0.14 5.39
N ARG A 860 -28.97 0.86 5.81
CA ARG A 860 -28.24 1.83 4.99
C ARG A 860 -27.45 1.17 3.87
N PHE A 861 -26.93 -0.05 4.07
CA PHE A 861 -26.32 -0.82 2.98
C PHE A 861 -27.26 -0.97 1.80
N SER A 862 -28.50 -1.36 2.05
CA SER A 862 -29.47 -1.65 0.98
C SER A 862 -29.86 -0.40 0.20
N SER A 863 -29.89 0.76 0.86
CA SER A 863 -30.27 2.04 0.25
C SER A 863 -29.11 2.82 -0.37
N GLN A 864 -27.89 2.64 0.14
CA GLN A 864 -26.70 3.44 -0.24
C GLN A 864 -25.64 2.59 -0.95
N SER A 865 -25.93 1.34 -1.30
CA SER A 865 -24.95 0.45 -1.95
C SER A 865 -23.63 0.35 -1.18
N GLY A 866 -23.70 0.38 0.16
CA GLY A 866 -22.52 0.26 1.03
C GLY A 866 -21.59 1.46 1.08
N THR A 867 -21.96 2.63 0.55
CA THR A 867 -21.12 3.85 0.61
C THR A 867 -21.12 4.53 1.98
N ASP A 868 -22.18 4.39 2.76
CA ASP A 868 -22.32 4.98 4.10
C ASP A 868 -22.33 3.90 5.19
N MET A 869 -21.27 3.87 5.99
CA MET A 869 -20.88 2.73 6.83
C MET A 869 -20.28 3.16 8.16
N ALA A 870 -20.04 2.17 9.05
CA ALA A 870 -19.25 2.33 10.27
C ALA A 870 -19.80 3.43 11.21
N HIS A 871 -21.11 3.65 11.18
CA HIS A 871 -21.78 4.69 11.97
C HIS A 871 -22.52 4.10 13.16
N GLY A 872 -22.18 2.88 13.60
CA GLY A 872 -22.85 2.17 14.67
C GLY A 872 -22.35 2.53 16.07
N GLY A 873 -21.38 3.45 16.21
CA GLY A 873 -20.71 3.65 17.50
C GLY A 873 -19.74 2.50 17.76
N PHE A 874 -18.79 2.28 16.87
CA PHE A 874 -17.81 1.20 16.94
C PHE A 874 -16.48 1.63 17.57
N GLY A 875 -15.76 0.69 18.18
CA GLY A 875 -14.38 0.94 18.59
C GLY A 875 -13.45 0.91 17.38
N ILE A 876 -13.33 -0.27 16.76
CA ILE A 876 -12.63 -0.49 15.50
C ILE A 876 -13.60 -1.14 14.51
N TRP A 877 -13.64 -0.59 13.29
CA TRP A 877 -14.44 -1.12 12.20
C TRP A 877 -13.57 -1.31 10.95
N CYS A 878 -13.65 -2.48 10.34
CA CYS A 878 -12.83 -2.86 9.18
C CYS A 878 -13.68 -3.36 8.00
N ARG A 879 -13.51 -2.78 6.80
CA ARG A 879 -14.12 -3.34 5.56
C ARG A 879 -13.33 -4.52 5.00
N GLY A 880 -12.10 -4.72 5.44
CA GLY A 880 -11.18 -5.73 4.93
C GLY A 880 -10.46 -6.50 6.03
N LYS A 881 -9.65 -7.45 5.59
CA LYS A 881 -8.93 -8.41 6.44
C LYS A 881 -7.41 -8.31 6.34
N LEU A 882 -6.88 -7.29 5.66
CA LEU A 882 -5.45 -7.17 5.36
C LEU A 882 -4.65 -6.44 6.44
N ALA A 883 -5.32 -5.76 7.37
CA ALA A 883 -4.67 -5.11 8.51
C ALA A 883 -4.49 -6.09 9.68
N LEU A 884 -3.35 -6.00 10.36
CA LEU A 884 -3.11 -6.71 11.61
C LEU A 884 -3.72 -5.91 12.77
N VAL A 885 -4.86 -6.38 13.30
CA VAL A 885 -5.54 -5.78 14.45
C VAL A 885 -5.13 -6.54 15.70
N GLN A 886 -4.22 -5.98 16.49
CA GLN A 886 -3.66 -6.69 17.64
C GLN A 886 -3.50 -5.86 18.91
N GLY A 887 -3.75 -6.46 20.07
CA GLY A 887 -3.48 -5.82 21.36
C GLY A 887 -4.38 -4.63 21.69
N ASN A 888 -5.42 -4.37 20.88
CA ASN A 888 -6.29 -3.21 21.09
C ASN A 888 -7.24 -3.46 22.25
N HIS A 889 -7.56 -2.39 22.97
CA HIS A 889 -8.40 -2.40 24.16
C HIS A 889 -9.59 -1.45 23.98
N ALA A 890 -10.80 -1.91 24.27
CA ALA A 890 -12.02 -1.11 24.15
C ALA A 890 -12.82 -1.13 25.46
N GLU A 891 -13.14 0.03 26.02
CA GLU A 891 -13.92 0.17 27.25
C GLU A 891 -15.03 1.22 27.10
N GLY A 892 -15.95 1.28 28.06
CA GLY A 892 -17.04 2.25 28.05
C GLY A 892 -18.34 1.70 27.45
N HIS A 893 -19.02 2.53 26.67
CA HIS A 893 -20.26 2.18 26.01
C HIS A 893 -20.15 2.32 24.49
N PHE A 894 -20.51 1.26 23.76
CA PHE A 894 -20.55 1.24 22.29
C PHE A 894 -21.99 1.11 21.80
N GLY A 895 -22.33 1.84 20.73
CA GLY A 895 -23.69 1.82 20.17
C GLY A 895 -24.08 0.45 19.62
N VAL A 896 -23.12 -0.22 18.96
CA VAL A 896 -23.27 -1.57 18.41
C VAL A 896 -22.20 -2.51 18.95
N SER A 897 -20.92 -2.30 18.58
CA SER A 897 -19.85 -3.24 18.89
C SER A 897 -18.49 -2.55 19.10
N PRO A 898 -17.65 -2.99 20.05
CA PRO A 898 -16.27 -2.50 20.14
C PRO A 898 -15.44 -2.92 18.92
N PHE A 899 -15.71 -4.08 18.31
CA PHE A 899 -15.00 -4.57 17.12
C PHE A 899 -15.97 -5.04 16.04
N ALA A 900 -15.75 -4.63 14.79
CA ALA A 900 -16.58 -5.05 13.66
C ALA A 900 -15.76 -5.27 12.38
N PHE A 901 -16.08 -6.35 11.67
CA PHE A 901 -15.56 -6.67 10.36
C PHE A 901 -16.71 -6.82 9.37
N PHE A 902 -16.62 -6.14 8.23
CA PHE A 902 -17.60 -6.20 7.16
C PHE A 902 -16.90 -6.41 5.81
N VAL A 903 -16.71 -7.67 5.43
CA VAL A 903 -15.82 -8.06 4.31
C VAL A 903 -16.63 -8.49 3.10
N HIS A 904 -17.57 -7.65 2.65
CA HIS A 904 -18.49 -8.02 1.58
C HIS A 904 -17.82 -7.95 0.19
N PRO A 905 -17.73 -9.07 -0.57
CA PRO A 905 -16.96 -9.13 -1.82
C PRO A 905 -17.33 -8.06 -2.86
N ASN A 906 -18.61 -7.75 -3.02
CA ASN A 906 -19.06 -6.72 -3.99
C ASN A 906 -18.49 -5.32 -3.75
N PHE A 907 -18.00 -4.99 -2.55
CA PHE A 907 -17.46 -3.66 -2.26
C PHE A 907 -15.93 -3.60 -2.32
N ILE A 908 -15.27 -4.72 -2.05
CA ILE A 908 -13.82 -4.77 -1.87
C ILE A 908 -13.09 -5.46 -3.02
N SER A 909 -13.76 -6.34 -3.77
CA SER A 909 -13.14 -7.19 -4.82
C SER A 909 -12.40 -6.40 -5.89
N ASP A 910 -12.96 -5.28 -6.36
CA ASP A 910 -12.37 -4.46 -7.43
C ASP A 910 -11.41 -3.38 -6.93
N LYS A 911 -11.25 -3.24 -5.62
CA LYS A 911 -10.39 -2.23 -5.00
C LYS A 911 -8.93 -2.67 -5.10
N VAL A 912 -8.06 -1.72 -5.45
CA VAL A 912 -6.62 -1.93 -5.62
C VAL A 912 -5.92 -1.73 -4.28
N ILE A 913 -5.05 -2.65 -3.88
CA ILE A 913 -4.20 -2.48 -2.71
C ILE A 913 -3.12 -1.44 -3.02
N PRO A 914 -2.90 -0.44 -2.15
CA PRO A 914 -1.87 0.56 -2.36
C PRO A 914 -0.49 -0.06 -2.58
N ASP A 915 0.13 0.28 -3.70
CA ASP A 915 1.53 -0.04 -3.99
C ASP A 915 2.42 1.01 -3.32
N VAL A 916 2.67 0.79 -2.03
CA VAL A 916 3.42 1.69 -1.16
C VAL A 916 4.43 0.89 -0.35
N GLN A 917 5.50 1.56 0.10
CA GLN A 917 6.54 0.91 0.90
C GLN A 917 5.95 0.14 2.07
N GLY A 918 6.44 -1.08 2.28
CA GLY A 918 5.99 -1.98 3.34
C GLY A 918 4.74 -2.80 2.98
N THR A 919 4.00 -2.45 1.91
CA THR A 919 3.01 -3.36 1.35
C THR A 919 3.75 -4.58 0.78
N PRO A 920 3.35 -5.82 1.15
CA PRO A 920 3.93 -7.02 0.58
C PRO A 920 3.84 -7.01 -0.96
N ALA A 921 4.93 -7.35 -1.65
CA ALA A 921 5.02 -7.27 -3.11
C ALA A 921 3.96 -8.12 -3.84
N GLU A 922 3.55 -9.21 -3.20
CA GLU A 922 2.49 -10.09 -3.62
C GLU A 922 1.07 -9.48 -3.54
N LEU A 923 0.89 -8.39 -2.78
CA LEU A 923 -0.37 -7.65 -2.63
C LEU A 923 -0.35 -6.32 -3.40
N ALA A 924 0.80 -5.63 -3.38
CA ALA A 924 0.98 -4.28 -3.90
C ALA A 924 0.45 -4.11 -5.33
N GLY A 925 -0.42 -3.10 -5.53
CA GLY A 925 -0.98 -2.76 -6.85
C GLY A 925 -2.01 -3.75 -7.40
N LYS A 926 -2.31 -4.85 -6.69
CA LYS A 926 -3.29 -5.86 -7.13
C LYS A 926 -4.69 -5.52 -6.64
N LYS A 927 -5.71 -5.94 -7.40
CA LYS A 927 -7.08 -5.89 -6.90
C LYS A 927 -7.33 -7.04 -5.95
N LEU A 928 -8.15 -6.84 -4.93
CA LEU A 928 -8.42 -7.89 -3.95
C LEU A 928 -8.93 -9.20 -4.58
N LYS A 929 -9.75 -9.12 -5.65
CA LYS A 929 -10.21 -10.30 -6.40
C LYS A 929 -9.12 -11.06 -7.16
N ASP A 930 -8.01 -10.39 -7.47
CA ASP A 930 -6.89 -10.98 -8.21
C ASP A 930 -5.94 -11.73 -7.25
N ILE A 931 -6.14 -11.57 -5.94
CA ILE A 931 -5.36 -12.16 -4.85
C ILE A 931 -6.19 -13.14 -4.02
N GLU A 932 -7.50 -12.92 -3.90
CA GLU A 932 -8.42 -13.93 -3.37
C GLU A 932 -8.43 -15.16 -4.31
N PRO A 933 -8.24 -16.39 -3.81
CA PRO A 933 -7.64 -17.44 -4.61
C PRO A 933 -8.51 -17.91 -5.78
N THR A 934 -7.88 -17.98 -6.96
CA THR A 934 -7.88 -19.25 -7.68
C THR A 934 -6.99 -20.21 -6.87
N HIS A 935 -7.59 -21.24 -6.28
CA HIS A 935 -7.10 -22.07 -5.15
C HIS A 935 -5.78 -22.87 -5.34
N THR A 936 -4.89 -22.57 -6.28
CA THR A 936 -3.75 -23.45 -6.58
C THR A 936 -2.38 -23.01 -6.03
N ASN A 937 -2.17 -21.74 -5.63
CA ASN A 937 -0.81 -21.23 -5.34
C ASN A 937 -0.56 -20.64 -3.92
N GLY A 938 -1.39 -20.96 -2.91
CA GLY A 938 -0.93 -20.90 -1.51
C GLY A 938 -0.59 -19.54 -0.87
N LEU A 939 -1.05 -18.40 -1.40
CA LEU A 939 -0.95 -17.12 -0.68
C LEU A 939 -1.90 -17.10 0.52
N GLN A 940 -1.38 -17.44 1.70
CA GLN A 940 -2.10 -17.33 2.96
C GLN A 940 -2.13 -15.85 3.39
N LEU A 941 -3.18 -15.10 3.04
CA LEU A 941 -3.46 -13.76 3.60
C LEU A 941 -3.43 -13.68 5.15
N GLN A 942 -3.39 -14.81 5.88
CA GLN A 942 -3.10 -14.88 7.33
C GLN A 942 -1.72 -14.28 7.67
N SER A 943 -0.80 -14.21 6.71
CA SER A 943 0.52 -13.62 6.90
C SER A 943 0.48 -12.10 7.05
N TYR A 944 -0.60 -11.44 6.61
CA TYR A 944 -0.66 -9.96 6.54
C TYR A 944 -1.67 -9.37 7.52
N GLY A 945 -2.82 -10.02 7.71
CA GLY A 945 -3.86 -9.57 8.63
C GLY A 945 -4.14 -10.57 9.75
N GLY A 946 -4.81 -10.10 10.81
CA GLY A 946 -5.15 -10.93 11.95
C GLY A 946 -5.94 -10.17 13.01
N PHE A 947 -6.62 -10.92 13.90
CA PHE A 947 -7.26 -10.38 15.08
C PHE A 947 -6.71 -11.09 16.31
N VAL A 948 -5.72 -10.48 16.97
CA VAL A 948 -4.90 -11.16 17.99
C VAL A 948 -4.85 -10.36 19.29
N ASN A 949 -5.12 -10.99 20.44
CA ASN A 949 -4.95 -10.38 21.76
C ASN A 949 -5.74 -9.06 21.95
N ASN A 950 -6.91 -8.93 21.30
CA ASN A 950 -7.76 -7.76 21.49
C ASN A 950 -8.72 -7.98 22.65
N SER A 951 -9.03 -6.93 23.40
CA SER A 951 -9.89 -7.01 24.56
C SER A 951 -10.97 -5.92 24.56
N ALA A 952 -12.15 -6.26 25.09
CA ALA A 952 -13.22 -5.31 25.32
C ALA A 952 -13.87 -5.53 26.68
N VAL A 953 -14.02 -4.48 27.48
CA VAL A 953 -14.78 -4.47 28.74
C VAL A 953 -15.78 -3.32 28.69
N ALA A 954 -16.97 -3.58 28.18
CA ALA A 954 -17.88 -2.50 27.80
C ALA A 954 -19.35 -2.92 27.79
N THR A 955 -20.23 -1.93 27.71
CA THR A 955 -21.66 -2.11 27.42
C THR A 955 -21.89 -2.02 25.91
N PHE A 956 -22.28 -3.12 25.27
CA PHE A 956 -22.49 -3.22 23.81
C PHE A 956 -23.52 -4.28 23.41
N GLN A 957 -24.06 -4.16 22.18
CA GLN A 957 -25.00 -5.14 21.62
C GLN A 957 -24.30 -6.43 21.20
N VAL A 958 -23.14 -6.29 20.57
CA VAL A 958 -22.30 -7.36 20.04
C VAL A 958 -20.87 -7.07 20.46
N GLY A 959 -20.09 -8.06 20.91
CA GLY A 959 -18.68 -7.84 21.26
C GLY A 959 -17.76 -7.86 20.03
N ILE A 960 -17.95 -8.83 19.14
CA ILE A 960 -17.30 -8.90 17.83
C ILE A 960 -18.35 -9.17 16.77
N ASP A 961 -18.51 -8.27 15.81
CA ASP A 961 -19.43 -8.43 14.69
C ASP A 961 -18.68 -8.86 13.42
N LEU A 962 -19.03 -10.00 12.84
CA LEU A 962 -18.35 -10.63 11.72
C LEU A 962 -19.32 -10.81 10.55
N SER A 963 -19.36 -9.84 9.66
CA SER A 963 -20.21 -9.84 8.48
C SER A 963 -19.41 -10.13 7.22
N TYR A 964 -19.80 -11.17 6.48
CA TYR A 964 -19.10 -11.65 5.27
C TYR A 964 -17.60 -11.96 5.48
N PHE A 965 -17.19 -12.19 6.72
CA PHE A 965 -15.80 -12.29 7.12
C PHE A 965 -15.06 -13.46 6.45
N SER A 966 -15.82 -14.52 6.13
CA SER A 966 -15.37 -15.64 5.31
C SER A 966 -16.55 -16.19 4.53
N VAL A 967 -16.49 -16.27 3.20
CA VAL A 967 -17.64 -16.66 2.36
C VAL A 967 -17.49 -18.04 1.72
N GLY A 968 -16.30 -18.65 1.79
CA GLY A 968 -15.97 -19.97 1.23
C GLY A 968 -15.51 -20.97 2.30
N ALA A 969 -15.63 -22.27 2.02
CA ALA A 969 -15.05 -23.32 2.89
C ALA A 969 -13.51 -23.30 2.87
N ASP A 970 -12.95 -22.77 1.79
CA ASP A 970 -11.50 -22.63 1.57
C ASP A 970 -10.97 -21.25 2.03
N ASP A 971 -11.85 -20.40 2.57
CA ASP A 971 -11.50 -19.09 3.13
C ASP A 971 -11.11 -19.24 4.60
N GLU A 972 -10.10 -20.09 4.83
CA GLU A 972 -9.40 -20.24 6.12
C GLU A 972 -8.59 -18.97 6.46
N VAL A 973 -8.50 -18.04 5.52
CA VAL A 973 -7.46 -17.04 5.48
C VAL A 973 -7.96 -15.70 6.03
N GLY A 974 -7.42 -15.28 7.18
CA GLY A 974 -7.83 -14.07 7.91
C GLY A 974 -8.98 -14.31 8.89
N SER A 975 -9.47 -15.55 9.01
CA SER A 975 -10.62 -15.90 9.83
C SER A 975 -10.26 -16.36 11.26
N ILE A 976 -9.00 -16.19 11.67
CA ILE A 976 -8.52 -16.54 13.02
C ILE A 976 -8.69 -15.34 13.95
N ILE A 977 -9.50 -15.53 14.99
CA ILE A 977 -9.61 -14.67 16.17
C ILE A 977 -8.84 -15.36 17.27
N GLN A 978 -7.73 -14.78 17.70
CA GLN A 978 -6.83 -15.37 18.66
C GLN A 978 -6.71 -14.51 19.94
N ASP A 979 -6.66 -15.16 21.10
CA ASP A 979 -6.39 -14.54 22.41
C ASP A 979 -7.35 -13.38 22.75
N ALA A 980 -8.58 -13.41 22.22
CA ALA A 980 -9.53 -12.31 22.40
C ALA A 980 -10.26 -12.40 23.76
N PHE A 981 -10.39 -11.28 24.46
CA PHE A 981 -11.10 -11.20 25.75
C PHE A 981 -12.28 -10.22 25.68
N ILE A 982 -13.50 -10.73 25.71
CA ILE A 982 -14.73 -9.93 25.57
C ILE A 982 -15.57 -10.06 26.85
N LYS A 983 -15.69 -8.97 27.61
CA LYS A 983 -16.53 -8.86 28.79
C LYS A 983 -17.64 -7.85 28.54
N ASN A 984 -18.87 -8.33 28.46
CA ASN A 984 -20.05 -7.48 28.24
C ASN A 984 -20.70 -7.11 29.59
N LEU A 985 -20.80 -5.82 29.85
CA LEU A 985 -21.38 -5.24 31.06
C LEU A 985 -22.91 -5.16 31.03
N ALA A 986 -23.54 -5.32 29.86
CA ALA A 986 -24.98 -5.19 29.66
C ALA A 986 -25.80 -6.37 30.23
N LEU A 987 -27.12 -6.18 30.43
CA LEU A 987 -28.07 -7.24 30.82
C LEU A 987 -28.30 -8.28 29.71
N ASN A 988 -28.15 -7.86 28.47
CA ASN A 988 -28.37 -8.65 27.27
C ASN A 988 -27.35 -8.24 26.21
N GLY A 989 -27.16 -9.09 25.21
CA GLY A 989 -26.19 -8.83 24.14
C GLY A 989 -25.62 -10.13 23.60
N ARG A 990 -24.61 -10.00 22.77
CA ARG A 990 -23.92 -11.10 22.10
C ARG A 990 -22.42 -10.96 22.32
N GLY A 991 -21.72 -12.08 22.54
CA GLY A 991 -20.27 -12.10 22.53
C GLY A 991 -19.75 -11.89 21.11
N ILE A 992 -20.06 -12.86 20.24
CA ILE A 992 -19.75 -12.79 18.80
C ILE A 992 -21.06 -12.89 18.02
N SER A 993 -21.24 -12.04 17.01
CA SER A 993 -22.31 -12.14 16.02
C SER A 993 -21.70 -12.38 14.67
N THR A 994 -22.26 -13.31 13.89
CA THR A 994 -21.84 -13.53 12.52
C THR A 994 -23.02 -13.42 11.56
N THR A 995 -22.78 -12.79 10.42
CA THR A 995 -23.79 -12.62 9.37
C THR A 995 -23.16 -12.97 8.03
N HIS A 996 -23.70 -13.96 7.32
CA HIS A 996 -23.17 -14.44 6.04
C HIS A 996 -21.71 -14.96 6.05
N SER A 997 -21.11 -15.13 7.23
CA SER A 997 -19.75 -15.67 7.40
C SER A 997 -19.81 -17.20 7.58
N ARG A 998 -19.18 -17.98 6.71
CA ARG A 998 -19.23 -19.46 6.69
C ARG A 998 -18.19 -20.14 7.59
N LEU A 999 -16.98 -19.63 7.66
CA LEU A 999 -15.87 -20.27 8.38
C LEU A 999 -15.05 -19.25 9.18
N PHE A 1000 -14.85 -19.52 10.46
CA PHE A 1000 -13.89 -18.78 11.27
C PHE A 1000 -13.36 -19.66 12.39
N THR A 1001 -12.13 -19.36 12.79
CA THR A 1001 -11.39 -20.08 13.82
C THR A 1001 -11.28 -19.19 15.04
N LEU A 1002 -11.68 -19.71 16.19
CA LEU A 1002 -11.42 -19.06 17.47
C LEU A 1002 -10.23 -19.78 18.11
N ASN A 1003 -9.24 -19.06 18.60
CA ASN A 1003 -8.11 -19.60 19.37
C ASN A 1003 -8.01 -18.83 20.70
N ASP A 1004 -8.10 -19.54 21.83
CA ASP A 1004 -8.06 -18.95 23.18
C ASP A 1004 -8.92 -17.68 23.38
N VAL A 1005 -10.20 -17.77 22.99
CA VAL A 1005 -11.17 -16.67 23.11
C VAL A 1005 -12.00 -16.81 24.39
N THR A 1006 -12.07 -15.73 25.17
CA THR A 1006 -12.89 -15.63 26.39
C THR A 1006 -14.07 -14.68 26.17
N ILE A 1007 -15.28 -15.13 26.49
CA ILE A 1007 -16.51 -14.32 26.44
C ILE A 1007 -17.20 -14.39 27.81
N GLN A 1008 -17.36 -13.26 28.47
CA GLN A 1008 -17.90 -13.17 29.82
C GLN A 1008 -19.06 -12.17 29.90
N GLY A 1009 -20.12 -12.54 30.62
CA GLY A 1009 -21.15 -11.62 31.09
C GLY A 1009 -21.00 -11.28 32.57
N THR A 1010 -21.29 -10.04 32.96
CA THR A 1010 -21.14 -9.60 34.37
C THR A 1010 -22.32 -9.93 35.27
N VAL A 1011 -23.56 -9.96 34.77
CA VAL A 1011 -24.74 -10.09 35.64
C VAL A 1011 -25.32 -11.51 35.57
N ALA A 1012 -25.49 -12.16 36.72
CA ALA A 1012 -25.88 -13.58 36.84
C ALA A 1012 -27.26 -13.93 36.25
N ALA A 1013 -28.13 -12.95 36.03
CA ALA A 1013 -29.45 -13.13 35.41
C ALA A 1013 -29.43 -12.92 33.88
N ASN A 1014 -28.26 -12.71 33.27
CA ASN A 1014 -28.15 -12.32 31.88
C ASN A 1014 -28.42 -13.46 30.90
N THR A 1015 -29.08 -13.10 29.80
CA THR A 1015 -29.09 -13.87 28.57
C THR A 1015 -28.13 -13.23 27.59
N ILE A 1016 -26.82 -13.30 27.88
CA ILE A 1016 -25.84 -13.07 26.80
C ILE A 1016 -25.89 -14.30 25.91
N THR A 1017 -25.91 -14.11 24.60
CA THR A 1017 -25.65 -15.20 23.66
C THR A 1017 -24.15 -15.21 23.36
N GLY A 1018 -23.45 -16.31 23.63
CA GLY A 1018 -22.01 -16.40 23.40
C GLY A 1018 -21.65 -16.15 21.94
N ILE A 1019 -22.19 -16.99 21.05
CA ILE A 1019 -22.03 -16.87 19.59
C ILE A 1019 -23.43 -16.89 18.96
N TRP A 1020 -23.73 -15.90 18.13
CA TRP A 1020 -24.98 -15.78 17.40
C TRP A 1020 -24.73 -15.87 15.89
N CYS A 1021 -25.37 -16.81 15.21
CA CYS A 1021 -25.28 -16.96 13.77
C CYS A 1021 -26.55 -16.45 13.07
N ASN A 1022 -26.47 -15.34 12.35
CA ASN A 1022 -27.59 -14.82 11.56
C ASN A 1022 -27.45 -15.22 10.08
N ASN A 1023 -28.48 -15.85 9.51
CA ASN A 1023 -28.54 -16.23 8.08
C ASN A 1023 -27.35 -17.07 7.57
N CYS A 1024 -26.79 -17.88 8.46
CA CYS A 1024 -25.77 -18.87 8.19
C CYS A 1024 -26.37 -20.13 7.54
N ASN A 1025 -26.21 -20.36 6.23
CA ASN A 1025 -26.49 -21.67 5.65
C ASN A 1025 -25.21 -22.52 5.67
N GLY A 1026 -25.01 -23.31 6.73
CA GLY A 1026 -23.86 -24.24 6.84
C GLY A 1026 -22.60 -23.64 7.44
N CYS A 1027 -22.73 -22.79 8.47
CA CYS A 1027 -21.57 -22.23 9.15
C CYS A 1027 -20.86 -23.31 9.98
N THR A 1028 -19.54 -23.39 9.83
CA THR A 1028 -18.69 -24.32 10.57
C THR A 1028 -17.82 -23.55 11.53
N LEU A 1029 -17.98 -23.80 12.83
CA LEU A 1029 -17.09 -23.27 13.87
C LEU A 1029 -15.94 -24.24 14.08
N GLN A 1030 -14.71 -23.81 13.85
CA GLN A 1030 -13.52 -24.59 14.16
C GLN A 1030 -12.84 -24.06 15.43
N THR A 1031 -12.55 -24.98 16.36
CA THR A 1031 -11.85 -24.69 17.61
C THR A 1031 -10.70 -25.68 17.83
N PRO A 1032 -9.75 -25.79 16.89
CA PRO A 1032 -8.79 -26.90 16.84
C PRO A 1032 -7.82 -26.94 18.03
N ASN A 1033 -7.60 -25.82 18.72
CA ASN A 1033 -6.65 -25.68 19.83
C ASN A 1033 -7.17 -24.81 20.99
N THR A 1034 -8.48 -24.64 21.11
CA THR A 1034 -9.08 -23.46 21.78
C THR A 1034 -9.63 -23.77 23.17
N THR A 1035 -9.29 -22.96 24.17
CA THR A 1035 -10.12 -22.83 25.37
C THR A 1035 -11.18 -21.75 25.14
N LEU A 1036 -12.40 -22.14 24.73
CA LEU A 1036 -13.53 -21.21 24.69
C LEU A 1036 -14.15 -21.12 26.09
N VAL A 1037 -13.79 -20.08 26.84
CA VAL A 1037 -14.35 -19.81 28.17
C VAL A 1037 -15.61 -18.97 28.02
N ILE A 1038 -16.76 -19.55 28.37
CA ILE A 1038 -18.05 -18.87 28.37
C ILE A 1038 -18.62 -18.90 29.79
N GLU A 1039 -18.69 -17.75 30.44
CA GLU A 1039 -19.15 -17.62 31.83
C GLU A 1039 -20.34 -16.66 31.93
N ASN A 1040 -21.38 -17.07 32.67
CA ASN A 1040 -22.62 -16.31 32.87
C ASN A 1040 -23.37 -15.97 31.56
N VAL A 1041 -23.40 -16.93 30.63
CA VAL A 1041 -23.97 -16.77 29.28
C VAL A 1041 -24.85 -17.99 28.97
N ALA A 1042 -25.98 -17.78 28.29
CA ALA A 1042 -26.79 -18.88 27.74
C ALA A 1042 -26.26 -19.24 26.34
N SER A 1043 -25.74 -20.46 26.17
CA SER A 1043 -25.43 -20.99 24.84
C SER A 1043 -26.74 -21.31 24.11
N ASN A 1044 -27.19 -20.43 23.22
CA ASN A 1044 -28.30 -20.71 22.31
C ASN A 1044 -27.76 -20.83 20.88
N ARG A 1045 -27.64 -22.05 20.37
CA ARG A 1045 -27.43 -22.31 18.94
C ARG A 1045 -28.77 -22.14 18.23
N GLY A 1046 -29.15 -20.90 17.97
CA GLY A 1046 -30.34 -20.54 17.20
C GLY A 1046 -29.96 -20.00 15.83
N GLY A 1047 -30.63 -20.49 14.77
CA GLY A 1047 -30.25 -20.26 13.36
C GLY A 1047 -29.73 -21.56 12.73
N ASN A 1048 -29.55 -21.63 11.41
CA ASN A 1048 -29.03 -22.82 10.68
C ASN A 1048 -27.51 -23.07 10.92
N CYS A 1049 -27.05 -22.85 12.15
CA CYS A 1049 -25.79 -23.28 12.78
C CYS A 1049 -26.08 -24.51 13.66
#